data_AF-A0A2S9YXM6-F1
#
_entry.id   AF-A0A2S9YXM6-F1
#
_cell.length_a   1.000
_cell.length_b   1.000
_cell.length_c   1.000
_cell.angle_alpha   90.00
_cell.angle_beta   90.00
_cell.angle_gamma   90.00
#
_symmetry.space_group_name_H-M   'P 1'
#
loop_
_entity.id
_entity.type
_entity.pdbx_description
1 polymer ?
#
loop_
_entity_poly.entity_id
_entity_poly.type
_entity_poly.pdbx_seq_one_letter_code
_entity_poly.pdbx_strand_id
1 'polypeptide(L)'
;MSFTIGETPDRDDLGSYPKVARQHALAARGMRVPPGVVLDLARARAVLSAAVDGDDMITWIRDQFASGHTLIARSAGSREDREHTSGAGLGMSIAGIRDLTQLEGALAMIEAHGRTLEGVGNLHAGRTLMLIQREVPRQALLVVVRGGEPGDRFYVETHGPNAGPEPLAEGRSPDWAGPLSEWPDDSRARVEQLAVEVAASEGGPHGVDLEIVVDPSGEPWLVQARPLTAPLHPGWAAFSEAVAREGQQKHMRGSLLFDGEHNPAPLSPAHAWVMRRLASLRPGKSGDPVVLAGWLYVRVLPRALGSAALATSSVMSVHEALEWLRDEALPHARVMLTEYAALLASEPPIRVALDRAEALFLNMIDAYVDRLVPARRAGLARVTASSSPTATERTDPRAARLDTPLTLRARAHFLDVLPAVWDIASPSLAELLDDVEQEEEGEPLPTSEAAAVGLLGEWDDHLFACGLAPLRALWRYAARRLDIDDARVFLLDGAELVALDADPLALGDGDELERELARRIALLESQRELDPPSRIIAGQPLPHPCGGRLRGLAIGGSFDGPIAQRRDLRDLLADPPEAGAVLCIPALTAQAAVALARLGIQAVCTEYGGALAHGALMARELGLSALIGCHGCTRLAEGTRVRLDTRARRLVAIG
;
A
#
# COMPACT_ATOMS: atom_id res chain seq x y z
N MET A 1 -29.53 -0.44 -34.59
CA MET A 1 -28.38 -1.38 -34.54
C MET A 1 -27.25 -0.67 -33.82
N SER A 2 -26.53 -1.35 -32.93
CA SER A 2 -25.50 -0.71 -32.09
C SER A 2 -24.15 -0.60 -32.83
N PHE A 3 -23.79 -1.53 -33.70
CA PHE A 3 -22.50 -1.49 -34.42
C PHE A 3 -22.65 -1.81 -35.90
N THR A 4 -22.12 -0.94 -36.76
CA THR A 4 -21.96 -1.21 -38.20
C THR A 4 -20.49 -1.52 -38.49
N ILE A 5 -20.22 -2.74 -38.97
CA ILE A 5 -18.90 -3.15 -39.43
C ILE A 5 -18.85 -2.86 -40.93
N GLY A 6 -17.82 -2.16 -41.41
CA GLY A 6 -17.64 -1.92 -42.84
C GLY A 6 -17.42 -3.21 -43.63
N GLU A 7 -17.40 -3.15 -44.96
CA GLU A 7 -17.09 -4.34 -45.78
C GLU A 7 -15.63 -4.80 -45.62
N THR A 8 -14.76 -3.96 -45.03
CA THR A 8 -13.38 -4.30 -44.68
C THR A 8 -12.98 -3.48 -43.45
N PRO A 9 -12.67 -4.12 -42.31
CA PRO A 9 -12.57 -5.57 -42.08
C PRO A 9 -13.93 -6.28 -42.19
N ASP A 10 -13.96 -7.49 -42.75
CA ASP A 10 -15.16 -8.32 -42.66
C ASP A 10 -15.32 -8.92 -41.24
N ARG A 11 -16.41 -9.65 -40.99
CA ARG A 11 -16.63 -10.29 -39.69
C ARG A 11 -15.57 -11.33 -39.33
N ASP A 12 -14.93 -11.96 -40.31
CA ASP A 12 -13.93 -13.00 -40.09
C ASP A 12 -12.58 -12.39 -39.68
N ASP A 13 -12.27 -11.18 -40.17
CA ASP A 13 -11.11 -10.39 -39.74
C ASP A 13 -11.18 -9.94 -38.27
N LEU A 14 -12.39 -9.77 -37.70
CA LEU A 14 -12.57 -9.27 -36.32
C LEU A 14 -11.93 -10.18 -35.26
N GLY A 15 -11.83 -11.49 -35.50
CA GLY A 15 -11.15 -12.41 -34.57
C GLY A 15 -9.69 -12.02 -34.30
N SER A 16 -9.08 -11.28 -35.23
CA SER A 16 -7.74 -10.73 -35.04
C SER A 16 -7.71 -9.45 -34.20
N TYR A 17 -8.84 -8.82 -33.86
CA TYR A 17 -8.92 -7.53 -33.16
C TYR A 17 -9.79 -7.62 -31.90
N PRO A 18 -9.24 -8.11 -30.77
CA PRO A 18 -10.03 -8.46 -29.59
C PRO A 18 -10.89 -7.31 -29.05
N LYS A 19 -10.36 -6.09 -28.99
CA LYS A 19 -11.11 -4.90 -28.53
C LYS A 19 -12.41 -4.71 -29.33
N VAL A 20 -12.32 -4.71 -30.66
CA VAL A 20 -13.47 -4.48 -31.54
C VAL A 20 -14.42 -5.68 -31.52
N ALA A 21 -13.88 -6.90 -31.62
CA ALA A 21 -14.67 -8.12 -31.58
C ALA A 21 -15.51 -8.22 -30.30
N ARG A 22 -14.91 -7.92 -29.14
CA ARG A 22 -15.61 -7.92 -27.85
C ARG A 22 -16.71 -6.88 -27.81
N GLN A 23 -16.42 -5.63 -28.16
CA GLN A 23 -17.44 -4.58 -28.17
C GLN A 23 -18.61 -4.95 -29.09
N HIS A 24 -18.33 -5.47 -30.29
CA HIS A 24 -19.37 -5.92 -31.21
C HIS A 24 -20.20 -7.06 -30.60
N ALA A 25 -19.56 -8.07 -30.02
CA ALA A 25 -20.22 -9.22 -29.40
C ALA A 25 -21.07 -8.81 -28.17
N LEU A 26 -20.58 -7.86 -27.36
CA LEU A 26 -21.31 -7.30 -26.23
C LEU A 26 -22.55 -6.53 -26.70
N ALA A 27 -22.37 -5.66 -27.71
CA ALA A 27 -23.46 -4.89 -28.27
C ALA A 27 -24.52 -5.77 -28.96
N ALA A 28 -24.10 -6.87 -29.60
CA ALA A 28 -25.00 -7.87 -30.21
C ALA A 28 -25.81 -8.64 -29.17
N ARG A 29 -25.30 -8.78 -27.93
CA ARG A 29 -26.03 -9.36 -26.79
C ARG A 29 -26.97 -8.38 -26.11
N GLY A 30 -27.08 -7.15 -26.62
CA GLY A 30 -27.92 -6.10 -26.04
C GLY A 30 -27.28 -5.36 -24.88
N MET A 31 -25.98 -5.56 -24.62
CA MET A 31 -25.26 -4.75 -23.63
C MET A 31 -25.23 -3.29 -24.07
N ARG A 32 -25.26 -2.38 -23.09
CA ARG A 32 -25.28 -0.94 -23.33
C ARG A 32 -23.90 -0.43 -23.72
N VAL A 33 -23.52 -0.69 -24.96
CA VAL A 33 -22.31 -0.19 -25.60
C VAL A 33 -22.67 1.02 -26.47
N PRO A 34 -21.89 2.11 -26.46
CA PRO A 34 -22.15 3.26 -27.33
C PRO A 34 -22.14 2.84 -28.80
N PRO A 35 -23.10 3.32 -29.61
CA PRO A 35 -23.14 2.92 -31.00
C PRO A 35 -21.92 3.43 -31.76
N GLY A 36 -21.48 2.67 -32.76
CA GLY A 36 -20.27 3.01 -33.49
C GLY A 36 -20.10 2.27 -34.80
N VAL A 37 -19.04 2.65 -35.50
CA VAL A 37 -18.60 2.05 -36.76
C VAL A 37 -17.13 1.67 -36.69
N VAL A 38 -16.76 0.61 -37.40
CA VAL A 38 -15.39 0.08 -37.41
C VAL A 38 -14.83 0.14 -38.82
N LEU A 39 -13.75 0.90 -39.01
CA LEU A 39 -13.07 1.11 -40.28
C LEU A 39 -11.64 0.58 -40.21
N ASP A 40 -11.12 0.03 -41.31
CA ASP A 40 -9.67 0.02 -41.48
C ASP A 40 -9.15 1.46 -41.62
N LEU A 41 -7.97 1.78 -41.07
CA LEU A 41 -7.44 3.15 -41.09
C LEU A 41 -7.20 3.69 -42.50
N ALA A 42 -6.72 2.87 -43.44
CA ALA A 42 -6.53 3.30 -44.83
C ALA A 42 -7.88 3.53 -45.50
N ARG A 43 -8.88 2.67 -45.23
CA ARG A 43 -10.26 2.87 -45.72
C ARG A 43 -10.88 4.12 -45.14
N ALA A 44 -10.73 4.38 -43.84
CA ALA A 44 -11.25 5.59 -43.19
C ALA A 44 -10.77 6.86 -43.89
N ARG A 45 -9.48 6.92 -44.25
CA ARG A 45 -8.91 8.05 -45.01
C ARG A 45 -9.46 8.14 -46.42
N ALA A 46 -9.51 7.02 -47.15
CA ALA A 46 -10.01 7.01 -48.52
C ALA A 46 -11.46 7.52 -48.59
N VAL A 47 -12.30 7.01 -47.69
CA VAL A 47 -13.72 7.33 -47.63
C VAL A 47 -13.96 8.80 -47.23
N LEU A 48 -13.20 9.34 -46.27
CA LEU A 48 -13.28 10.76 -45.88
C LEU A 48 -12.79 11.69 -47.01
N SER A 49 -11.66 11.36 -47.64
CA SER A 49 -11.05 12.19 -48.70
C SER A 49 -11.85 12.25 -49.99
N ALA A 50 -12.56 11.17 -50.35
CA ALA A 50 -13.28 11.06 -51.61
C ALA A 50 -14.72 11.59 -51.55
N ALA A 51 -15.17 12.05 -50.37
CA ALA A 51 -16.55 12.51 -50.14
C ALA A 51 -17.59 11.57 -50.76
N VAL A 52 -17.36 10.25 -50.65
CA VAL A 52 -18.16 9.24 -51.35
C VAL A 52 -19.58 9.27 -50.79
N ASP A 53 -20.49 9.91 -51.51
CA ASP A 53 -21.91 9.86 -51.19
C ASP A 53 -22.43 8.44 -51.41
N GLY A 54 -23.07 7.89 -50.37
CA GLY A 54 -23.64 6.54 -50.38
C GLY A 54 -22.90 5.49 -49.55
N ASP A 55 -21.78 5.82 -48.89
CA ASP A 55 -21.19 4.94 -47.88
C ASP A 55 -22.00 5.01 -46.57
N ASP A 56 -22.56 3.87 -46.13
CA ASP A 56 -23.42 3.77 -44.94
C ASP A 56 -22.72 4.27 -43.66
N MET A 57 -21.40 4.12 -43.57
CA MET A 57 -20.63 4.49 -42.37
C MET A 57 -20.42 6.00 -42.29
N ILE A 58 -20.11 6.65 -43.41
CA ILE A 58 -20.06 8.12 -43.46
C ILE A 58 -21.43 8.73 -43.24
N THR A 59 -22.47 8.10 -43.80
CA THR A 59 -23.85 8.50 -43.56
C THR A 59 -24.14 8.46 -42.06
N TRP A 60 -23.80 7.36 -41.37
CA TRP A 60 -23.94 7.26 -39.92
C TRP A 60 -23.14 8.36 -39.17
N ILE A 61 -21.88 8.61 -39.53
CA ILE A 61 -21.04 9.65 -38.90
C ILE A 61 -21.67 11.04 -39.07
N ARG A 62 -22.11 11.38 -40.28
CA ARG A 62 -22.78 12.65 -40.59
C ARG A 62 -24.08 12.80 -39.80
N ASP A 63 -24.87 11.72 -39.68
CA ASP A 63 -26.10 11.71 -38.90
C ASP A 63 -25.84 11.95 -37.40
N GLN A 64 -24.75 11.41 -36.85
CA GLN A 64 -24.37 11.69 -35.46
C GLN A 64 -24.05 13.18 -35.27
N PHE A 65 -23.24 13.78 -36.16
CA PHE A 65 -22.91 15.20 -36.09
C PHE A 65 -24.14 16.10 -36.30
N ALA A 66 -25.01 15.76 -37.26
CA ALA A 66 -26.26 16.48 -37.50
C ALA A 66 -27.21 16.43 -36.29
N SER A 67 -27.13 15.35 -35.51
CA SER A 67 -27.87 15.18 -34.24
C SER A 67 -27.20 15.88 -33.05
N GLY A 68 -26.09 16.59 -33.27
CA GLY A 68 -25.34 17.30 -32.23
C GLY A 68 -24.53 16.38 -31.30
N HIS A 69 -24.34 15.12 -31.66
CA HIS A 69 -23.50 14.20 -30.90
C HIS A 69 -22.02 14.46 -31.20
N THR A 70 -21.17 14.26 -30.20
CA THR A 70 -19.73 14.15 -30.38
C THR A 70 -19.33 12.70 -30.57
N LEU A 71 -18.19 12.49 -31.23
CA LEU A 71 -17.61 11.17 -31.47
C LEU A 71 -16.26 11.03 -30.75
N ILE A 72 -15.89 9.77 -30.53
CA ILE A 72 -14.57 9.35 -30.08
C ILE A 72 -13.96 8.39 -31.11
N ALA A 73 -12.72 8.63 -31.51
CA ALA A 73 -11.95 7.75 -32.40
C ALA A 73 -10.92 6.98 -31.58
N ARG A 74 -10.90 5.65 -31.71
CA ARG A 74 -10.03 4.76 -30.93
C ARG A 74 -9.28 3.81 -31.85
N SER A 75 -7.98 3.65 -31.64
CA SER A 75 -7.21 2.60 -32.32
C SER A 75 -7.44 1.24 -31.66
N ALA A 76 -7.53 0.19 -32.47
CA ALA A 76 -7.54 -1.19 -32.02
C ALA A 76 -6.48 -2.01 -32.78
N GLY A 77 -5.47 -2.49 -32.05
CA GLY A 77 -4.43 -3.36 -32.58
C GLY A 77 -4.85 -4.83 -32.68
N SER A 78 -4.17 -5.61 -33.52
CA SER A 78 -4.51 -7.03 -33.71
C SER A 78 -3.97 -7.99 -32.62
N ARG A 79 -3.17 -7.47 -31.70
CA ARG A 79 -2.49 -8.27 -30.66
C ARG A 79 -2.72 -7.73 -29.25
N GLU A 80 -3.58 -6.72 -29.09
CA GLU A 80 -3.99 -6.20 -27.77
C GLU A 80 -5.13 -7.02 -27.16
N ASP A 81 -5.32 -6.89 -25.84
CA ASP A 81 -6.46 -7.40 -25.08
C ASP A 81 -6.76 -8.91 -25.24
N ARG A 82 -5.69 -9.70 -25.37
CA ARG A 82 -5.76 -11.17 -25.30
C ARG A 82 -5.48 -11.62 -23.87
N GLU A 83 -5.68 -12.90 -23.62
CA GLU A 83 -5.47 -13.53 -22.31
C GLU A 83 -4.05 -13.31 -21.73
N HIS A 84 -3.03 -13.28 -22.59
CA HIS A 84 -1.63 -13.13 -22.18
C HIS A 84 -0.94 -11.87 -22.72
N THR A 85 -1.66 -11.00 -23.45
CA THR A 85 -1.07 -9.78 -24.03
C THR A 85 -1.96 -8.57 -23.76
N SER A 86 -1.36 -7.53 -23.17
CA SER A 86 -2.01 -6.24 -22.92
C SER A 86 -1.57 -5.22 -23.96
N GLY A 87 -2.51 -4.41 -24.46
CA GLY A 87 -2.22 -3.20 -25.24
C GLY A 87 -2.49 -1.91 -24.45
N ALA A 88 -2.65 -2.00 -23.12
CA ALA A 88 -2.96 -0.86 -22.28
C ALA A 88 -1.92 0.26 -22.47
N GLY A 89 -2.41 1.47 -22.74
CA GLY A 89 -1.58 2.66 -22.97
C GLY A 89 -0.84 2.73 -24.31
N LEU A 90 -0.91 1.68 -25.15
CA LEU A 90 -0.33 1.72 -26.50
C LEU A 90 -1.30 2.29 -27.53
N GLY A 91 -2.60 2.01 -27.38
CA GLY A 91 -3.64 2.59 -28.22
C GLY A 91 -3.85 4.08 -27.94
N MET A 92 -4.25 4.83 -28.97
CA MET A 92 -4.62 6.24 -28.88
C MET A 92 -6.14 6.40 -29.02
N SER A 93 -6.71 7.23 -28.16
CA SER A 93 -8.11 7.65 -28.19
C SER A 93 -8.19 9.17 -28.32
N ILE A 94 -9.07 9.66 -29.19
CA ILE A 94 -9.34 11.09 -29.38
C ILE A 94 -10.83 11.33 -29.25
N ALA A 95 -11.24 11.94 -28.14
CA ALA A 95 -12.61 12.29 -27.81
C ALA A 95 -12.98 13.71 -28.26
N GLY A 96 -14.26 14.08 -28.16
CA GLY A 96 -14.73 15.43 -28.42
C GLY A 96 -14.77 15.83 -29.89
N ILE A 97 -14.81 14.86 -30.82
CA ILE A 97 -14.84 15.11 -32.26
C ILE A 97 -16.24 15.60 -32.64
N ARG A 98 -16.33 16.78 -33.27
CA ARG A 98 -17.61 17.47 -33.57
C ARG A 98 -17.99 17.51 -35.05
N ASP A 99 -17.03 17.26 -35.93
CA ASP A 99 -17.21 17.35 -37.37
C ASP A 99 -16.21 16.45 -38.12
N LEU A 100 -16.39 16.32 -39.44
CA LEU A 100 -15.55 15.47 -40.29
C LEU A 100 -14.09 15.96 -40.35
N THR A 101 -13.86 17.27 -40.32
CA THR A 101 -12.51 17.85 -40.33
C THR A 101 -11.72 17.45 -39.09
N GLN A 102 -12.37 17.49 -37.92
CA GLN A 102 -11.79 17.03 -36.66
C GLN A 102 -11.55 15.53 -36.67
N LEU A 103 -12.46 14.74 -37.27
CA LEU A 103 -12.27 13.30 -37.41
C LEU A 103 -11.06 12.97 -38.28
N GLU A 104 -10.88 13.65 -39.41
CA GLU A 104 -9.69 13.51 -40.27
C GLU A 104 -8.40 13.83 -39.50
N GLY A 105 -8.40 14.93 -38.73
CA GLY A 105 -7.28 15.30 -37.87
C GLY A 105 -6.99 14.23 -36.81
N ALA A 106 -8.03 13.68 -36.18
CA ALA A 106 -7.90 12.62 -35.19
C ALA A 106 -7.29 11.34 -35.80
N LEU A 107 -7.77 10.92 -36.97
CA LEU A 107 -7.24 9.75 -37.69
C LEU A 107 -5.76 9.95 -38.06
N ALA A 108 -5.39 11.15 -38.53
CA ALA A 108 -3.99 11.47 -38.84
C ALA A 108 -3.08 11.43 -37.61
N MET A 109 -3.56 11.89 -36.46
CA MET A 109 -2.83 11.80 -35.19
C MET A 109 -2.65 10.35 -34.73
N ILE A 110 -3.70 9.54 -34.81
CA ILE A 110 -3.65 8.12 -34.45
C ILE A 110 -2.69 7.36 -35.36
N GLU A 111 -2.71 7.65 -36.67
CA GLU A 111 -1.76 7.08 -37.63
C GLU A 111 -0.31 7.47 -37.30
N ALA A 112 -0.08 8.76 -36.98
CA ALA A 112 1.24 9.25 -36.59
C ALA A 112 1.74 8.57 -35.31
N HIS A 113 0.88 8.42 -34.30
CA HIS A 113 1.18 7.69 -33.07
C HIS A 113 1.52 6.22 -33.38
N GLY A 114 0.72 5.54 -34.19
CA GLY A 114 0.97 4.16 -34.63
C GLY A 114 2.35 3.98 -35.28
N ARG A 115 2.80 4.95 -36.10
CA ARG A 115 4.17 4.93 -36.67
C ARG A 115 5.26 5.07 -35.61
N THR A 116 5.04 5.81 -34.53
CA THR A 116 6.03 5.90 -33.44
C THR A 116 6.17 4.60 -32.66
N LEU A 117 5.16 3.72 -32.74
CA LEU A 117 5.16 2.41 -32.11
C LEU A 117 5.65 1.30 -33.04
N GLU A 118 6.02 1.61 -34.29
CA GLU A 118 6.64 0.61 -35.18
C GLU A 118 7.94 0.07 -34.56
N GLY A 119 7.96 -1.24 -34.31
CA GLY A 119 9.08 -1.92 -33.65
C GLY A 119 9.07 -1.84 -32.11
N VAL A 120 8.19 -1.06 -31.50
CA VAL A 120 7.96 -1.03 -30.05
C VAL A 120 6.81 -1.98 -29.72
N GLY A 121 7.18 -3.23 -29.41
CA GLY A 121 6.22 -4.30 -29.21
C GLY A 121 5.65 -4.85 -30.52
N ASN A 122 4.53 -5.55 -30.42
CA ASN A 122 3.96 -6.35 -31.50
C ASN A 122 2.92 -5.59 -32.37
N LEU A 123 2.95 -4.26 -32.36
CA LEU A 123 2.03 -3.43 -33.15
C LEU A 123 2.58 -3.25 -34.56
N HIS A 124 2.02 -3.97 -35.53
CA HIS A 124 2.24 -3.67 -36.95
C HIS A 124 1.31 -2.53 -37.35
N ALA A 125 1.87 -1.35 -37.66
CA ALA A 125 1.12 -0.20 -38.14
C ALA A 125 0.27 -0.50 -39.40
N GLY A 126 0.61 -1.55 -40.15
CA GLY A 126 -0.05 -1.92 -41.40
C GLY A 126 -1.47 -2.49 -41.27
N ARG A 127 -1.98 -2.84 -40.07
CA ARG A 127 -3.40 -3.24 -39.91
C ARG A 127 -3.96 -2.82 -38.55
N THR A 128 -4.19 -1.53 -38.35
CA THR A 128 -4.91 -0.97 -37.18
C THR A 128 -6.36 -0.70 -37.56
N LEU A 129 -7.30 -1.19 -36.77
CA LEU A 129 -8.70 -0.82 -36.93
C LEU A 129 -9.00 0.46 -36.17
N MET A 130 -9.87 1.26 -36.76
CA MET A 130 -10.41 2.50 -36.21
C MET A 130 -11.83 2.25 -35.76
N LEU A 131 -12.03 2.39 -34.47
CA LEU A 131 -13.31 2.33 -33.82
C LEU A 131 -13.81 3.76 -33.59
N ILE A 132 -14.84 4.15 -34.35
CA ILE A 132 -15.48 5.46 -34.24
C ILE A 132 -16.81 5.28 -33.53
N GLN A 133 -16.90 5.75 -32.28
CA GLN A 133 -18.10 5.59 -31.46
C GLN A 133 -18.72 6.94 -31.13
N ARG A 134 -20.03 6.92 -30.87
CA ARG A 134 -20.68 8.05 -30.20
C ARG A 134 -20.06 8.22 -28.83
N GLU A 135 -19.54 9.42 -28.57
CA GLU A 135 -19.04 9.76 -27.24
C GLU A 135 -20.22 9.88 -26.28
N VAL A 136 -20.09 9.26 -25.11
CA VAL A 136 -21.08 9.35 -24.04
C VAL A 136 -20.74 10.59 -23.22
N PRO A 137 -21.65 11.57 -23.09
CA PRO A 137 -21.47 12.65 -22.13
C PRO A 137 -21.27 12.03 -20.76
N ARG A 138 -20.22 12.42 -20.03
CA ARG A 138 -19.85 11.74 -18.79
C ARG A 138 -20.17 12.59 -17.56
N GLN A 139 -20.80 11.97 -16.57
CA GLN A 139 -20.75 12.37 -15.17
C GLN A 139 -19.53 11.73 -14.50
N ALA A 140 -19.24 10.47 -14.80
CA ALA A 140 -18.07 9.76 -14.31
C ALA A 140 -17.54 8.78 -15.36
N LEU A 141 -16.22 8.62 -15.41
CA LEU A 141 -15.54 7.50 -16.07
C LEU A 141 -15.02 6.56 -14.99
N LEU A 142 -15.29 5.27 -15.15
CA LEU A 142 -14.96 4.24 -14.20
C LEU A 142 -14.06 3.20 -14.85
N VAL A 143 -13.03 2.78 -14.13
CA VAL A 143 -12.29 1.55 -14.40
C VAL A 143 -12.74 0.53 -13.36
N VAL A 144 -13.46 -0.50 -13.78
CA VAL A 144 -14.05 -1.51 -12.92
C VAL A 144 -13.34 -2.83 -13.17
N VAL A 145 -12.68 -3.35 -12.14
CA VAL A 145 -11.92 -4.60 -12.20
C VAL A 145 -12.47 -5.63 -11.24
N ARG A 146 -12.40 -6.91 -11.61
CA ARG A 146 -12.71 -8.05 -10.73
C ARG A 146 -11.66 -9.12 -10.96
N GLY A 147 -11.23 -9.79 -9.89
CA GLY A 147 -10.37 -10.97 -10.01
C GLY A 147 -11.05 -12.17 -10.68
N GLY A 148 -10.29 -13.25 -10.82
CA GLY A 148 -10.72 -14.47 -11.52
C GLY A 148 -11.48 -15.48 -10.66
N GLU A 149 -11.51 -15.32 -9.33
CA GLU A 149 -12.14 -16.30 -8.44
C GLU A 149 -13.65 -16.05 -8.31
N PRO A 150 -14.48 -17.13 -8.26
CA PRO A 150 -15.90 -16.98 -7.98
C PRO A 150 -16.14 -16.29 -6.64
N GLY A 151 -16.90 -15.19 -6.66
CA GLY A 151 -17.16 -14.36 -5.47
C GLY A 151 -16.23 -13.15 -5.34
N ASP A 152 -15.29 -12.97 -6.27
CA ASP A 152 -14.52 -11.73 -6.41
C ASP A 152 -15.45 -10.51 -6.53
N ARG A 153 -15.16 -9.50 -5.71
CA ARG A 153 -15.86 -8.23 -5.70
C ARG A 153 -15.25 -7.34 -6.77
N PHE A 154 -16.06 -6.40 -7.24
CA PHE A 154 -15.58 -5.36 -8.11
C PHE A 154 -14.81 -4.31 -7.30
N TYR A 155 -13.62 -3.98 -7.75
CA TYR A 155 -12.91 -2.76 -7.40
C TYR A 155 -13.13 -1.74 -8.51
N VAL A 156 -13.15 -0.47 -8.15
CA VAL A 156 -13.40 0.60 -9.10
C VAL A 156 -12.56 1.82 -8.79
N GLU A 157 -12.01 2.41 -9.84
CA GLU A 157 -11.45 3.77 -9.85
C GLU A 157 -12.42 4.69 -10.59
N THR A 158 -12.66 5.89 -10.05
CA THR A 158 -13.60 6.84 -10.64
C THR A 158 -12.94 8.18 -10.93
N HIS A 159 -13.23 8.70 -12.12
CA HIS A 159 -12.82 10.01 -12.59
C HIS A 159 -14.07 10.83 -12.89
N GLY A 160 -14.24 11.93 -12.16
CA GLY A 160 -15.34 12.86 -12.33
C GLY A 160 -15.26 13.66 -13.63
N PRO A 161 -16.23 14.56 -13.85
CA PRO A 161 -16.39 15.24 -15.13
C PRO A 161 -15.19 16.13 -15.48
N ASN A 162 -14.49 16.65 -14.47
CA ASN A 162 -13.36 17.58 -14.60
C ASN A 162 -12.02 16.90 -14.92
N ALA A 163 -11.97 15.58 -15.04
CA ALA A 163 -10.73 14.83 -15.21
C ALA A 163 -10.06 14.99 -16.60
N GLY A 164 -10.60 15.82 -17.51
CA GLY A 164 -10.09 15.95 -18.88
C GLY A 164 -10.49 14.76 -19.77
N PRO A 165 -10.42 14.85 -21.11
CA PRO A 165 -11.08 13.92 -22.02
C PRO A 165 -10.65 12.45 -21.85
N GLU A 166 -9.38 12.19 -21.56
CA GLU A 166 -8.79 10.85 -21.47
C GLU A 166 -7.93 10.73 -20.18
N PRO A 167 -8.53 10.73 -18.97
CA PRO A 167 -7.77 10.82 -17.72
C PRO A 167 -6.86 9.61 -17.50
N LEU A 168 -7.23 8.44 -18.04
CA LEU A 168 -6.44 7.22 -17.98
C LEU A 168 -5.16 7.34 -18.82
N ALA A 169 -5.28 7.84 -20.06
CA ALA A 169 -4.13 8.03 -20.95
C ALA A 169 -3.21 9.16 -20.45
N GLU A 170 -3.79 10.18 -19.82
CA GLU A 170 -3.06 11.28 -19.17
C GLU A 170 -2.41 10.87 -17.83
N GLY A 171 -2.69 9.66 -17.32
CA GLY A 171 -2.16 9.16 -16.05
C GLY A 171 -2.63 9.97 -14.83
N ARG A 172 -3.84 10.54 -14.90
CA ARG A 172 -4.42 11.28 -13.77
C ARG A 172 -4.84 10.31 -12.67
N SER A 173 -4.67 10.74 -11.43
CA SER A 173 -5.22 10.01 -10.28
C SER A 173 -6.75 10.02 -10.32
N PRO A 174 -7.39 8.93 -9.88
CA PRO A 174 -8.85 8.91 -9.70
C PRO A 174 -9.27 9.85 -8.56
N ASP A 175 -10.48 10.38 -8.66
CA ASP A 175 -11.11 11.18 -7.60
C ASP A 175 -11.50 10.29 -6.41
N TRP A 176 -11.83 9.03 -6.68
CA TRP A 176 -12.12 8.02 -5.67
C TRP A 176 -11.76 6.62 -6.18
N ALA A 177 -11.31 5.74 -5.28
CA ALA A 177 -11.03 4.35 -5.61
C ALA A 177 -11.33 3.42 -4.42
N GLY A 178 -11.95 2.27 -4.68
CA GLY A 178 -12.41 1.37 -3.63
C GLY A 178 -13.27 0.21 -4.14
N PRO A 179 -13.81 -0.62 -3.22
CA PRO A 179 -14.82 -1.61 -3.59
C PRO A 179 -16.05 -0.94 -4.21
N LEU A 180 -16.57 -1.46 -5.32
CA LEU A 180 -17.75 -0.91 -5.98
C LEU A 180 -18.95 -0.81 -5.04
N SER A 181 -19.08 -1.75 -4.11
CA SER A 181 -20.12 -1.73 -3.07
C SER A 181 -20.07 -0.51 -2.14
N GLU A 182 -18.94 0.20 -2.06
CA GLU A 182 -18.73 1.37 -1.20
C GLU A 182 -18.70 2.69 -1.98
N TRP A 183 -18.84 2.66 -3.31
CA TRP A 183 -18.81 3.87 -4.14
C TRP A 183 -20.04 4.76 -3.85
N PRO A 184 -19.86 6.00 -3.37
CA PRO A 184 -20.98 6.84 -2.91
C PRO A 184 -21.67 7.59 -4.06
N ASP A 185 -22.15 6.87 -5.07
CA ASP A 185 -22.91 7.41 -6.20
C ASP A 185 -24.21 6.62 -6.43
N ASP A 186 -25.29 7.32 -6.77
CA ASP A 186 -26.62 6.72 -6.96
C ASP A 186 -26.67 5.76 -8.17
N SER A 187 -25.73 5.88 -9.11
CA SER A 187 -25.59 4.98 -10.25
C SER A 187 -24.94 3.64 -9.90
N ARG A 188 -24.33 3.49 -8.70
CA ARG A 188 -23.56 2.31 -8.27
C ARG A 188 -24.25 0.98 -8.58
N ALA A 189 -25.53 0.84 -8.23
CA ALA A 189 -26.26 -0.42 -8.42
C ALA A 189 -26.41 -0.81 -9.90
N ARG A 190 -26.60 0.19 -10.78
CA ARG A 190 -26.68 -0.03 -12.24
C ARG A 190 -25.31 -0.39 -12.81
N VAL A 191 -24.25 0.25 -12.33
CA VAL A 191 -22.86 -0.09 -12.70
C VAL A 191 -22.53 -1.52 -12.30
N GLU A 192 -22.86 -1.91 -11.06
CA GLU A 192 -22.61 -3.26 -10.55
C GLU A 192 -23.36 -4.31 -11.36
N GLN A 193 -24.62 -4.06 -11.69
CA GLN A 193 -25.39 -4.95 -12.56
C GLN A 193 -24.72 -5.13 -13.93
N LEU A 194 -24.36 -4.04 -14.62
CA LEU A 194 -23.68 -4.10 -15.91
C LEU A 194 -22.34 -4.85 -15.79
N ALA A 195 -21.56 -4.58 -14.75
CA ALA A 195 -20.27 -5.23 -14.52
C ALA A 195 -20.43 -6.75 -14.31
N VAL A 196 -21.41 -7.19 -13.51
CA VAL A 196 -21.73 -8.62 -13.31
C VAL A 196 -22.07 -9.30 -14.63
N GLU A 197 -22.93 -8.69 -15.44
CA GLU A 197 -23.39 -9.23 -16.72
C GLU A 197 -22.24 -9.43 -17.72
N VAL A 198 -21.30 -8.47 -17.77
CA VAL A 198 -20.16 -8.50 -18.69
C VAL A 198 -19.08 -9.46 -18.20
N ALA A 199 -18.75 -9.40 -16.91
CA ALA A 199 -17.64 -10.15 -16.32
C ALA A 199 -17.80 -11.67 -16.42
N ALA A 200 -19.04 -12.17 -16.50
CA ALA A 200 -19.33 -13.59 -16.70
C ALA A 200 -18.83 -14.14 -18.06
N SER A 201 -18.66 -13.26 -19.05
CA SER A 201 -18.29 -13.64 -20.42
C SER A 201 -16.94 -13.13 -20.88
N GLU A 202 -16.47 -12.02 -20.29
CA GLU A 202 -15.25 -11.34 -20.76
C GLU A 202 -14.03 -11.61 -19.87
N GLY A 203 -14.24 -12.19 -18.68
CA GLY A 203 -13.18 -12.49 -17.74
C GLY A 203 -12.25 -13.61 -18.20
N GLY A 204 -10.94 -13.41 -18.04
CA GLY A 204 -9.92 -14.44 -18.18
C GLY A 204 -9.60 -15.12 -16.84
N PRO A 205 -8.53 -15.95 -16.78
CA PRO A 205 -8.11 -16.63 -15.55
C PRO A 205 -7.80 -15.68 -14.38
N HIS A 206 -7.39 -14.46 -14.69
CA HIS A 206 -7.07 -13.44 -13.70
C HIS A 206 -8.21 -12.45 -13.44
N GLY A 207 -9.33 -12.58 -14.17
CA GLY A 207 -10.50 -11.73 -14.04
C GLY A 207 -10.74 -10.80 -15.24
N VAL A 208 -11.39 -9.67 -14.98
CA VAL A 208 -11.85 -8.74 -16.02
C VAL A 208 -11.51 -7.29 -15.65
N ASP A 209 -11.30 -6.47 -16.68
CA ASP A 209 -11.11 -5.03 -16.61
C ASP A 209 -12.09 -4.35 -17.57
N LEU A 210 -12.93 -3.47 -17.02
CA LEU A 210 -14.04 -2.82 -17.69
C LEU A 210 -13.87 -1.31 -17.62
N GLU A 211 -14.05 -0.63 -18.74
CA GLU A 211 -14.21 0.82 -18.76
C GLU A 211 -15.70 1.14 -18.93
N ILE A 212 -16.26 1.88 -17.96
CA ILE A 212 -17.68 2.24 -17.92
C ILE A 212 -17.79 3.76 -17.82
N VAL A 213 -18.63 4.37 -18.65
CA VAL A 213 -19.02 5.78 -18.52
C VAL A 213 -20.41 5.86 -17.93
N VAL A 214 -20.57 6.58 -16.84
CA VAL A 214 -21.89 6.97 -16.32
C VAL A 214 -22.26 8.32 -16.92
N ASP A 215 -23.40 8.37 -17.61
CA ASP A 215 -23.90 9.59 -18.22
C ASP A 215 -24.62 10.51 -17.19
N PRO A 216 -24.96 11.77 -17.53
CA PRO A 216 -25.64 12.68 -16.60
C PRO A 216 -27.02 12.22 -16.09
N SER A 217 -27.60 11.16 -16.67
CA SER A 217 -28.84 10.54 -16.17
C SER A 217 -28.57 9.39 -15.18
N GLY A 218 -27.30 9.13 -14.86
CA GLY A 218 -26.86 8.04 -14.01
C GLY A 218 -26.85 6.67 -14.70
N GLU A 219 -26.93 6.64 -16.04
CA GLU A 219 -26.96 5.40 -16.80
C GLU A 219 -25.55 4.97 -17.22
N PRO A 220 -25.14 3.71 -16.97
CA PRO A 220 -23.83 3.22 -17.33
C PRO A 220 -23.76 2.73 -18.78
N TRP A 221 -22.66 3.05 -19.43
CA TRP A 221 -22.31 2.64 -20.78
C TRP A 221 -20.97 1.91 -20.75
N LEU A 222 -20.94 0.66 -21.24
CA LEU A 222 -19.72 -0.11 -21.36
C LEU A 222 -18.93 0.40 -22.58
N VAL A 223 -17.79 1.06 -22.33
CA VAL A 223 -16.96 1.60 -23.40
C VAL A 223 -15.76 0.71 -23.70
N GLN A 224 -15.36 -0.20 -22.82
CA GLN A 224 -14.34 -1.21 -23.09
C GLN A 224 -14.50 -2.39 -22.14
N ALA A 225 -14.15 -3.59 -22.60
CA ALA A 225 -14.03 -4.77 -21.75
C ALA A 225 -12.83 -5.59 -22.22
N ARG A 226 -11.96 -6.00 -21.30
CA ARG A 226 -10.79 -6.83 -21.57
C ARG A 226 -10.52 -7.81 -20.42
N PRO A 227 -9.86 -8.94 -20.67
CA PRO A 227 -9.50 -9.86 -19.61
C PRO A 227 -8.29 -9.27 -18.86
N LEU A 228 -8.17 -9.55 -17.57
CA LEU A 228 -6.94 -9.28 -16.85
C LEU A 228 -5.86 -10.26 -17.33
N THR A 229 -4.69 -9.72 -17.69
CA THR A 229 -3.52 -10.52 -18.13
C THR A 229 -2.63 -10.94 -16.97
N ALA A 230 -2.88 -10.40 -15.78
CA ALA A 230 -2.20 -10.70 -14.54
C ALA A 230 -3.18 -10.49 -13.37
N PRO A 231 -2.99 -11.17 -12.22
CA PRO A 231 -3.82 -10.96 -11.05
C PRO A 231 -3.70 -9.52 -10.53
N LEU A 232 -4.77 -9.02 -9.90
CA LEU A 232 -4.81 -7.67 -9.29
C LEU A 232 -3.69 -7.45 -8.26
N HIS A 233 -3.25 -8.53 -7.61
CA HIS A 233 -2.11 -8.53 -6.73
C HIS A 233 -1.24 -9.76 -7.04
N PRO A 234 0.03 -9.58 -7.45
CA PRO A 234 0.87 -10.69 -7.92
C PRO A 234 1.14 -11.75 -6.84
N GLY A 235 1.28 -11.35 -5.58
CA GLY A 235 1.48 -12.25 -4.45
C GLY A 235 0.23 -12.93 -3.90
N TRP A 236 -0.97 -12.61 -4.41
CA TRP A 236 -2.20 -12.96 -3.71
C TRP A 236 -2.44 -14.46 -3.58
N ALA A 237 -2.22 -15.23 -4.65
CA ALA A 237 -2.48 -16.67 -4.63
C ALA A 237 -1.60 -17.39 -3.59
N ALA A 238 -0.30 -17.06 -3.54
CA ALA A 238 0.62 -17.64 -2.56
C ALA A 238 0.25 -17.21 -1.13
N PHE A 239 -0.09 -15.93 -0.94
CA PHE A 239 -0.49 -15.40 0.36
C PHE A 239 -1.80 -16.02 0.87
N SER A 240 -2.84 -16.09 0.03
CA SER A 240 -4.14 -16.66 0.41
C SER A 240 -4.05 -18.17 0.70
N GLU A 241 -3.22 -18.91 -0.04
CA GLU A 241 -2.92 -20.31 0.24
C GLU A 241 -2.21 -20.50 1.59
N ALA A 242 -1.22 -19.65 1.90
CA ALA A 242 -0.52 -19.69 3.19
C ALA A 242 -1.49 -19.41 4.35
N VAL A 243 -2.33 -18.38 4.24
CA VAL A 243 -3.39 -18.08 5.21
C VAL A 243 -4.35 -19.27 5.34
N ALA A 244 -4.64 -19.97 4.23
CA ALA A 244 -5.52 -21.11 4.23
C ALA A 244 -4.94 -22.33 4.94
N ARG A 245 -3.65 -22.61 4.72
CA ARG A 245 -2.89 -23.68 5.35
C ARG A 245 -2.82 -23.53 6.87
N GLU A 246 -2.80 -22.29 7.35
CA GLU A 246 -2.82 -21.95 8.78
C GLU A 246 -4.23 -21.88 9.39
N GLY A 247 -5.30 -22.12 8.60
CA GLY A 247 -6.68 -22.09 9.07
C GLY A 247 -7.19 -20.68 9.43
N GLN A 248 -6.58 -19.65 8.85
CA GLN A 248 -6.81 -18.25 9.20
C GLN A 248 -7.79 -17.52 8.25
N GLN A 249 -8.38 -18.18 7.26
CA GLN A 249 -9.23 -17.56 6.23
C GLN A 249 -10.40 -16.76 6.82
N LYS A 250 -10.99 -17.24 7.92
CA LYS A 250 -12.10 -16.56 8.61
C LYS A 250 -11.73 -15.14 9.08
N HIS A 251 -10.45 -14.89 9.33
CA HIS A 251 -9.96 -13.61 9.83
C HIS A 251 -9.83 -12.55 8.73
N MET A 252 -9.79 -12.97 7.45
CA MET A 252 -9.73 -12.07 6.29
C MET A 252 -11.03 -11.30 6.03
N ARG A 253 -12.10 -11.60 6.79
CA ARG A 253 -13.38 -10.89 6.70
C ARG A 253 -13.24 -9.44 7.17
N GLY A 254 -14.09 -8.57 6.62
CA GLY A 254 -14.08 -7.13 6.94
C GLY A 254 -12.94 -6.37 6.25
N SER A 255 -12.64 -5.16 6.71
CA SER A 255 -11.50 -4.38 6.22
C SER A 255 -10.27 -4.68 7.08
N LEU A 256 -9.16 -4.95 6.44
CA LEU A 256 -7.85 -5.15 7.04
C LEU A 256 -6.83 -4.28 6.31
N LEU A 257 -6.01 -3.59 7.08
CA LEU A 257 -4.89 -2.82 6.59
C LEU A 257 -3.59 -3.48 7.06
N PHE A 258 -2.68 -3.71 6.14
CA PHE A 258 -1.37 -4.24 6.45
C PHE A 258 -0.56 -3.21 7.23
N ASP A 259 0.02 -3.62 8.35
CA ASP A 259 0.86 -2.77 9.20
C ASP A 259 2.35 -2.84 8.80
N GLY A 260 2.63 -2.72 7.51
CA GLY A 260 4.00 -2.80 6.98
C GLY A 260 4.91 -1.65 7.39
N GLU A 261 4.37 -0.56 7.95
CA GLU A 261 5.16 0.57 8.43
C GLU A 261 5.89 0.23 9.74
N HIS A 262 5.22 -0.48 10.67
CA HIS A 262 5.82 -0.88 11.95
C HIS A 262 6.32 -2.32 11.91
N ASN A 263 5.65 -3.19 11.14
CA ASN A 263 5.89 -4.63 11.08
C ASN A 263 6.09 -5.08 9.62
N PRO A 264 7.22 -4.68 8.98
CA PRO A 264 7.49 -4.96 7.57
C PRO A 264 7.95 -6.40 7.28
N ALA A 265 7.91 -7.29 8.27
CA ALA A 265 8.32 -8.69 8.14
C ALA A 265 7.34 -9.61 8.89
N PRO A 266 7.32 -10.91 8.59
CA PRO A 266 6.56 -11.88 9.38
C PRO A 266 6.99 -11.86 10.85
N LEU A 267 6.00 -11.86 11.75
CA LEU A 267 6.19 -11.90 13.18
C LEU A 267 6.69 -13.25 13.65
N SER A 268 7.53 -13.25 14.69
CA SER A 268 7.84 -14.43 15.46
C SER A 268 6.57 -15.05 16.06
N PRO A 269 6.51 -16.38 16.27
CA PRO A 269 5.39 -17.02 16.95
C PRO A 269 5.07 -16.40 18.31
N ALA A 270 6.10 -16.00 19.07
CA ALA A 270 5.96 -15.28 20.32
C ALA A 270 5.23 -13.95 20.15
N HIS A 271 5.65 -13.09 19.23
CA HIS A 271 5.00 -11.79 19.02
C HIS A 271 3.60 -11.92 18.41
N ALA A 272 3.41 -12.87 17.49
CA ALA A 272 2.10 -13.19 16.94
C ALA A 272 1.10 -13.62 18.04
N TRP A 273 1.57 -14.38 19.05
CA TRP A 273 0.77 -14.73 20.22
C TRP A 273 0.38 -13.49 21.04
N VAL A 274 1.32 -12.57 21.30
CA VAL A 274 1.03 -11.31 22.02
C VAL A 274 -0.05 -10.51 21.29
N MET A 275 0.04 -10.38 19.96
CA MET A 275 -0.96 -9.67 19.16
C MET A 275 -2.35 -10.34 19.21
N ARG A 276 -2.41 -11.68 19.15
CA ARG A 276 -3.68 -12.42 19.30
C ARG A 276 -4.28 -12.26 20.70
N ARG A 277 -3.45 -12.27 21.75
CA ARG A 277 -3.89 -11.99 23.14
C ARG A 277 -4.45 -10.58 23.26
N LEU A 278 -3.75 -9.59 22.71
CA LEU A 278 -4.21 -8.21 22.70
C LEU A 278 -5.59 -8.08 22.04
N ALA A 279 -5.78 -8.64 20.84
CA ALA A 279 -7.07 -8.64 20.16
C ALA A 279 -8.18 -9.32 20.98
N SER A 280 -7.85 -10.41 21.68
CA SER A 280 -8.82 -11.15 22.51
C SER A 280 -9.20 -10.41 23.79
N LEU A 281 -8.27 -9.68 24.42
CA LEU A 281 -8.47 -9.07 25.74
C LEU A 281 -8.89 -7.60 25.67
N ARG A 282 -8.67 -6.96 24.51
CA ARG A 282 -8.98 -5.55 24.26
C ARG A 282 -9.70 -5.36 22.91
N PRO A 283 -10.80 -6.11 22.64
CA PRO A 283 -11.52 -5.99 21.37
C PRO A 283 -12.02 -4.55 21.17
N GLY A 284 -11.81 -4.03 19.97
CA GLY A 284 -12.17 -2.68 19.53
C GLY A 284 -11.27 -1.55 20.07
N LYS A 285 -10.34 -1.84 21.00
CA LYS A 285 -9.51 -0.81 21.65
C LYS A 285 -8.17 -0.60 20.98
N SER A 286 -7.54 -1.63 20.43
CA SER A 286 -6.15 -1.58 19.93
C SER A 286 -6.05 -1.73 18.41
N GLY A 287 -7.10 -1.34 17.66
CA GLY A 287 -7.14 -1.50 16.21
C GLY A 287 -7.48 -2.92 15.74
N ASP A 288 -7.78 -3.84 16.67
CA ASP A 288 -8.08 -5.25 16.44
C ASP A 288 -7.01 -5.93 15.56
N PRO A 289 -5.79 -6.14 16.10
CA PRO A 289 -4.71 -6.74 15.34
C PRO A 289 -5.09 -8.16 14.89
N VAL A 290 -4.71 -8.51 13.67
CA VAL A 290 -4.94 -9.79 13.03
C VAL A 290 -3.64 -10.25 12.39
N VAL A 291 -3.17 -11.45 12.77
CA VAL A 291 -1.99 -12.06 12.12
C VAL A 291 -2.46 -13.01 11.03
N LEU A 292 -2.00 -12.79 9.80
CA LEU A 292 -2.31 -13.60 8.62
C LEU A 292 -1.01 -14.09 7.97
N ALA A 293 -0.77 -15.40 7.98
CA ALA A 293 0.44 -16.01 7.44
C ALA A 293 1.75 -15.35 7.96
N GLY A 294 1.77 -15.04 9.26
CA GLY A 294 2.88 -14.34 9.92
C GLY A 294 2.83 -12.81 9.83
N TRP A 295 2.06 -12.23 8.91
CA TRP A 295 2.01 -10.78 8.70
C TRP A 295 0.94 -10.08 9.55
N LEU A 296 1.27 -8.89 10.08
CA LEU A 296 0.36 -8.13 10.94
C LEU A 296 -0.57 -7.22 10.12
N TYR A 297 -1.87 -7.37 10.35
CA TYR A 297 -2.93 -6.49 9.88
C TYR A 297 -3.66 -5.85 11.05
N VAL A 298 -4.31 -4.71 10.81
CA VAL A 298 -5.24 -4.06 11.74
C VAL A 298 -6.56 -3.75 11.04
N ARG A 299 -7.68 -3.78 11.78
CA ARG A 299 -8.99 -3.38 11.23
C ARG A 299 -9.16 -1.87 11.18
N VAL A 300 -8.60 -1.20 12.18
CA VAL A 300 -8.59 0.24 12.30
C VAL A 300 -7.18 0.64 12.68
N LEU A 301 -6.62 1.60 11.95
CA LEU A 301 -5.32 2.14 12.34
C LEU A 301 -5.40 2.73 13.74
N PRO A 302 -4.36 2.56 14.59
CA PRO A 302 -4.34 3.18 15.92
C PRO A 302 -4.68 4.67 15.90
N ARG A 303 -4.16 5.43 14.92
CA ARG A 303 -4.46 6.86 14.74
C ARG A 303 -5.93 7.19 14.38
N ALA A 304 -6.72 6.21 13.99
CA ALA A 304 -8.14 6.35 13.66
C ALA A 304 -9.08 5.86 14.79
N LEU A 305 -8.53 5.38 15.91
CA LEU A 305 -9.31 4.96 17.07
C LEU A 305 -10.03 6.15 17.72
N GLY A 306 -11.19 5.87 18.36
CA GLY A 306 -11.90 6.86 19.20
C GLY A 306 -12.74 7.90 18.45
N SER A 307 -13.13 7.69 17.18
CA SER A 307 -13.97 8.65 16.43
C SER A 307 -15.36 8.91 17.02
N ALA A 308 -15.93 7.97 17.78
CA ALA A 308 -17.31 8.05 18.26
C ALA A 308 -17.49 8.43 19.75
N ALA A 309 -16.44 8.34 20.59
CA ALA A 309 -16.59 8.40 22.05
C ALA A 309 -16.05 9.68 22.72
N LEU A 310 -15.42 10.60 21.98
CA LEU A 310 -14.72 11.77 22.54
C LEU A 310 -15.61 12.98 22.87
N ALA A 311 -16.94 12.82 22.96
CA ALA A 311 -17.84 13.96 23.09
C ALA A 311 -17.97 14.52 24.53
N THR A 312 -17.40 13.88 25.57
CA THR A 312 -17.70 14.26 26.98
C THR A 312 -16.52 14.40 27.93
N SER A 313 -15.30 13.95 27.61
CA SER A 313 -14.11 14.17 28.44
C SER A 313 -13.18 15.23 27.84
N SER A 314 -12.56 16.04 28.70
CA SER A 314 -11.51 16.98 28.29
C SER A 314 -10.31 16.18 27.78
N VAL A 315 -10.06 16.24 26.47
CA VAL A 315 -8.88 15.61 25.85
C VAL A 315 -7.64 16.40 26.26
N MET A 316 -6.59 15.70 26.71
CA MET A 316 -5.29 16.32 26.99
C MET A 316 -4.76 17.05 25.75
N SER A 317 -4.16 18.22 25.95
CA SER A 317 -3.35 18.87 24.93
C SER A 317 -2.10 18.04 24.62
N VAL A 318 -1.47 18.33 23.48
CA VAL A 318 -0.23 17.64 23.07
C VAL A 318 0.92 17.92 24.05
N HIS A 319 0.97 19.15 24.59
CA HIS A 319 1.98 19.54 25.59
C HIS A 319 1.77 18.84 26.92
N GLU A 320 0.53 18.79 27.43
CA GLU A 320 0.20 18.03 28.64
C GLU A 320 0.52 16.53 28.47
N ALA A 321 0.32 15.97 27.27
CA ALA A 321 0.68 14.59 26.96
C ALA A 321 2.20 14.34 26.97
N LEU A 322 2.99 15.27 26.45
CA LEU A 322 4.45 15.20 26.50
C LEU A 322 4.99 15.34 27.93
N GLU A 323 4.44 16.26 28.71
CA GLU A 323 4.78 16.42 30.13
C GLU A 323 4.43 15.15 30.91
N TRP A 324 3.24 14.60 30.71
CA TRP A 324 2.84 13.33 31.32
C TRP A 324 3.78 12.17 30.94
N LEU A 325 4.17 12.05 29.66
CA LEU A 325 5.13 11.04 29.24
C LEU A 325 6.48 11.18 29.95
N ARG A 326 7.03 12.40 29.96
CA ARG A 326 8.34 12.72 30.53
C ARG A 326 8.37 12.51 32.04
N ASP A 327 7.37 13.03 32.74
CA ASP A 327 7.42 13.23 34.18
C ASP A 327 6.74 12.07 34.95
N GLU A 328 5.85 11.31 34.31
CA GLU A 328 5.07 10.24 34.95
C GLU A 328 5.22 8.90 34.24
N ALA A 329 4.81 8.79 32.97
CA ALA A 329 4.61 7.50 32.31
C ALA A 329 5.91 6.73 32.08
N LEU A 330 6.92 7.38 31.49
CA LEU A 330 8.21 6.74 31.19
C LEU A 330 9.00 6.41 32.46
N PRO A 331 9.13 7.32 33.46
CA PRO A 331 9.73 6.98 34.75
C PRO A 331 9.01 5.82 35.45
N HIS A 332 7.67 5.82 35.47
CA HIS A 332 6.90 4.73 36.06
C HIS A 332 7.16 3.39 35.34
N ALA A 333 7.18 3.40 34.00
CA ALA A 333 7.49 2.20 33.22
C ALA A 333 8.90 1.66 33.54
N ARG A 334 9.90 2.53 33.74
CA ARG A 334 11.25 2.14 34.17
C ARG A 334 11.29 1.50 35.55
N VAL A 335 10.53 2.02 36.51
CA VAL A 335 10.35 1.38 37.82
C VAL A 335 9.74 -0.01 37.65
N MET A 336 8.70 -0.13 36.82
CA MET A 336 8.04 -1.42 36.54
C MET A 336 8.96 -2.45 35.89
N LEU A 337 9.85 -2.03 34.99
CA LEU A 337 10.88 -2.92 34.41
C LEU A 337 11.85 -3.43 35.48
N THR A 338 12.27 -2.55 36.39
CA THR A 338 13.17 -2.92 37.49
C THR A 338 12.51 -3.92 38.44
N GLU A 339 11.26 -3.67 38.82
CA GLU A 339 10.47 -4.60 39.64
C GLU A 339 10.24 -5.94 38.93
N TYR A 340 9.97 -5.92 37.62
CA TYR A 340 9.80 -7.13 36.84
C TYR A 340 11.09 -7.95 36.74
N ALA A 341 12.23 -7.30 36.55
CA ALA A 341 13.54 -7.95 36.59
C ALA A 341 13.80 -8.61 37.96
N ALA A 342 13.46 -7.92 39.06
CA ALA A 342 13.55 -8.47 40.41
C ALA A 342 12.61 -9.69 40.61
N LEU A 343 11.41 -9.65 40.03
CA LEU A 343 10.51 -10.80 40.01
C LEU A 343 11.16 -11.98 39.27
N LEU A 344 11.71 -11.78 38.07
CA LEU A 344 12.38 -12.86 37.33
C LEU A 344 13.58 -13.44 38.10
N ALA A 345 14.33 -12.61 38.83
CA ALA A 345 15.45 -13.04 39.66
C ALA A 345 15.04 -13.92 40.86
N SER A 346 13.75 -13.92 41.24
CA SER A 346 13.20 -14.84 42.23
C SER A 346 12.80 -16.22 41.65
N GLU A 347 13.09 -16.43 40.36
CA GLU A 347 12.81 -17.66 39.60
C GLU A 347 11.36 -18.18 39.73
N PRO A 348 10.35 -17.33 39.50
CA PRO A 348 8.94 -17.72 39.64
C PRO A 348 8.54 -18.71 38.53
N PRO A 349 7.44 -19.47 38.71
CA PRO A 349 6.84 -20.22 37.61
C PRO A 349 6.55 -19.30 36.41
N ILE A 350 6.75 -19.80 35.19
CA ILE A 350 6.58 -19.03 33.94
C ILE A 350 5.20 -18.40 33.87
N ARG A 351 4.15 -19.09 34.34
CA ARG A 351 2.78 -18.55 34.38
C ARG A 351 2.69 -17.24 35.17
N VAL A 352 3.32 -17.17 36.34
CA VAL A 352 3.29 -15.98 37.21
C VAL A 352 4.02 -14.83 36.53
N ALA A 353 5.17 -15.11 35.92
CA ALA A 353 5.94 -14.10 35.20
C ALA A 353 5.21 -13.62 33.92
N LEU A 354 4.52 -14.53 33.21
CA LEU A 354 3.70 -14.23 32.03
C LEU A 354 2.52 -13.33 32.37
N ASP A 355 1.74 -13.70 33.39
CA ASP A 355 0.59 -12.91 33.83
C ASP A 355 1.00 -11.47 34.18
N ARG A 356 2.16 -11.32 34.85
CA ARG A 356 2.70 -10.00 35.18
C ARG A 356 3.19 -9.23 33.95
N ALA A 357 3.91 -9.85 33.02
CA ALA A 357 4.35 -9.19 31.78
C ALA A 357 3.16 -8.76 30.90
N GLU A 358 2.15 -9.64 30.75
CA GLU A 358 0.93 -9.34 30.00
C GLU A 358 0.19 -8.16 30.64
N ALA A 359 0.05 -8.13 31.97
CA ALA A 359 -0.57 -7.01 32.67
C ALA A 359 0.16 -5.68 32.44
N LEU A 360 1.50 -5.68 32.48
CA LEU A 360 2.30 -4.48 32.21
C LEU A 360 2.11 -4.00 30.76
N PHE A 361 2.15 -4.91 29.79
CA PHE A 361 1.92 -4.60 28.39
C PHE A 361 0.50 -4.04 28.15
N LEU A 362 -0.53 -4.68 28.70
CA LEU A 362 -1.92 -4.24 28.55
C LEU A 362 -2.17 -2.87 29.20
N ASN A 363 -1.59 -2.62 30.38
CA ASN A 363 -1.69 -1.32 31.04
C ASN A 363 -1.03 -0.21 30.20
N MET A 364 0.10 -0.52 29.55
CA MET A 364 0.74 0.39 28.60
C MET A 364 -0.19 0.68 27.41
N ILE A 365 -0.79 -0.35 26.80
CA ILE A 365 -1.73 -0.17 25.68
C ILE A 365 -2.93 0.68 26.10
N ASP A 366 -3.51 0.42 27.27
CA ASP A 366 -4.64 1.20 27.78
C ASP A 366 -4.23 2.68 27.96
N ALA A 367 -3.04 2.96 28.51
CA ALA A 367 -2.54 4.33 28.65
C ALA A 367 -2.27 5.01 27.29
N TYR A 368 -1.69 4.29 26.32
CA TYR A 368 -1.45 4.78 24.97
C TYR A 368 -2.76 5.13 24.25
N VAL A 369 -3.73 4.21 24.24
CA VAL A 369 -5.01 4.40 23.54
C VAL A 369 -5.86 5.47 24.22
N ASP A 370 -5.91 5.49 25.55
CA ASP A 370 -6.83 6.38 26.29
C ASP A 370 -6.29 7.81 26.41
N ARG A 371 -4.96 8.02 26.38
CA ARG A 371 -4.34 9.35 26.57
C ARG A 371 -3.63 9.87 25.31
N LEU A 372 -2.72 9.09 24.73
CA LEU A 372 -1.80 9.58 23.70
C LEU A 372 -2.48 9.71 22.34
N VAL A 373 -3.26 8.71 21.93
CA VAL A 373 -3.97 8.73 20.64
C VAL A 373 -4.93 9.93 20.54
N PRO A 374 -5.80 10.22 21.54
CA PRO A 374 -6.66 11.41 21.51
C PRO A 374 -5.87 12.72 21.48
N ALA A 375 -4.83 12.86 22.30
CA ALA A 375 -4.02 14.07 22.38
C ALA A 375 -3.31 14.36 21.05
N ARG A 376 -2.67 13.35 20.44
CA ARG A 376 -1.99 13.45 19.15
C ARG A 376 -2.97 13.82 18.04
N ARG A 377 -4.15 13.18 18.00
CA ARG A 377 -5.19 13.48 17.00
C ARG A 377 -5.72 14.91 17.14
N ALA A 378 -5.99 15.36 18.37
CA ALA A 378 -6.43 16.73 18.62
C ALA A 378 -5.37 17.76 18.19
N GLY A 379 -4.09 17.50 18.46
CA GLY A 379 -2.98 18.32 18.00
C GLY A 379 -2.87 18.37 16.47
N LEU A 380 -2.92 17.22 15.79
CA LEU A 380 -2.89 17.15 14.31
C LEU A 380 -4.05 17.94 13.68
N ALA A 381 -5.25 17.86 14.26
CA ALA A 381 -6.40 18.61 13.78
C ALA A 381 -6.17 20.13 13.89
N ARG A 382 -5.59 20.60 15.00
CA ARG A 382 -5.27 22.03 15.19
C ARG A 382 -4.16 22.51 14.25
N VAL A 383 -3.10 21.73 14.06
CA VAL A 383 -2.02 22.02 13.10
C VAL A 383 -2.56 22.09 11.67
N THR A 384 -3.48 21.20 11.30
CA THR A 384 -4.11 21.21 9.97
C THR A 384 -5.00 22.44 9.79
N ALA A 385 -5.78 22.80 10.83
CA ALA A 385 -6.67 23.96 10.79
C ALA A 385 -5.92 25.30 10.75
N SER A 386 -4.74 25.39 11.38
CA SER A 386 -3.90 26.58 11.34
C SER A 386 -3.13 26.74 10.02
N SER A 387 -2.91 25.66 9.28
CA SER A 387 -2.17 25.64 8.01
C SER A 387 -3.00 26.13 6.79
N SER A 388 -3.95 27.04 7.01
CA SER A 388 -4.83 27.54 5.94
C SER A 388 -4.04 28.15 4.77
N PRO A 389 -4.33 27.80 3.51
CA PRO A 389 -3.53 28.15 2.33
C PRO A 389 -3.47 29.65 2.01
N THR A 390 -4.16 30.50 2.77
CA THR A 390 -4.16 31.96 2.60
C THR A 390 -3.03 32.68 3.35
N ALA A 391 -2.32 31.99 4.25
CA ALA A 391 -1.17 32.56 4.94
C ALA A 391 0.13 32.29 4.16
N THR A 392 0.48 33.20 3.25
CA THR A 392 1.83 33.29 2.64
C THR A 392 2.88 33.77 3.65
N GLU A 393 2.91 33.21 4.85
CA GLU A 393 4.03 33.42 5.76
C GLU A 393 5.17 32.53 5.30
N ARG A 394 6.13 33.16 4.61
CA ARG A 394 7.49 32.65 4.45
C ARG A 394 8.09 32.46 5.84
N THR A 395 7.81 31.33 6.46
CA THR A 395 8.58 30.84 7.59
C THR A 395 9.98 30.58 7.06
N ASP A 396 10.96 31.33 7.57
CA ASP A 396 12.36 31.17 7.22
C ASP A 396 12.79 29.73 7.58
N PRO A 397 13.12 28.86 6.60
CA PRO A 397 13.51 27.48 6.88
C PRO A 397 14.80 27.36 7.70
N ARG A 398 15.50 28.47 7.97
CA ARG A 398 16.66 28.52 8.86
C ARG A 398 16.31 28.80 10.32
N ALA A 399 15.12 29.34 10.63
CA ALA A 399 14.78 29.80 11.97
C ALA A 399 14.30 28.70 12.94
N ALA A 400 14.18 27.44 12.48
CA ALA A 400 13.75 26.31 13.30
C ALA A 400 14.66 25.08 13.14
N ARG A 401 15.96 25.29 12.86
CA ARG A 401 16.94 24.22 13.11
C ARG A 401 17.12 24.15 14.61
N LEU A 402 16.36 23.27 15.26
CA LEU A 402 16.76 22.71 16.54
C LEU A 402 18.15 22.07 16.31
N ASP A 403 19.09 22.29 17.24
CA ASP A 403 20.45 21.74 17.11
C ASP A 403 20.44 20.19 17.08
N THR A 404 19.40 19.58 17.66
CA THR A 404 19.15 18.12 17.63
C THR A 404 17.83 17.79 16.90
N PRO A 405 17.83 16.87 15.92
CA PRO A 405 16.62 16.29 15.33
C PRO A 405 15.63 15.79 16.40
N LEU A 406 14.34 16.08 16.27
CA LEU A 406 13.32 15.60 17.22
C LEU A 406 13.31 14.08 17.31
N THR A 407 13.51 13.42 16.18
CA THR A 407 13.66 11.97 16.03
C THR A 407 14.87 11.37 16.76
N LEU A 408 15.82 12.16 17.28
CA LEU A 408 16.94 11.65 18.08
C LEU A 408 16.80 11.97 19.58
N ARG A 409 15.92 12.91 19.96
CA ARG A 409 15.81 13.40 21.33
C ARG A 409 15.47 12.30 22.33
N ALA A 410 16.30 12.20 23.36
CA ALA A 410 16.20 11.24 24.47
C ALA A 410 16.29 9.76 24.08
N ARG A 411 16.52 9.40 22.80
CA ARG A 411 16.56 7.99 22.35
C ARG A 411 17.69 7.19 23.00
N ALA A 412 18.82 7.83 23.29
CA ALA A 412 19.96 7.18 23.96
C ALA A 412 19.57 6.52 25.30
N HIS A 413 18.61 7.12 26.03
CA HIS A 413 18.11 6.57 27.29
C HIS A 413 17.21 5.35 27.13
N PHE A 414 16.81 4.98 25.91
CA PHE A 414 15.87 3.88 25.64
C PHE A 414 16.44 2.78 24.75
N LEU A 415 17.73 2.82 24.40
CA LEU A 415 18.31 1.79 23.52
C LEU A 415 18.27 0.39 24.12
N ASP A 416 18.24 0.27 25.44
CA ASP A 416 18.10 -1.02 26.15
C ASP A 416 16.74 -1.69 25.94
N VAL A 417 15.70 -0.91 25.64
CA VAL A 417 14.34 -1.41 25.41
C VAL A 417 13.85 -1.26 23.97
N LEU A 418 14.42 -0.34 23.19
CA LEU A 418 14.03 -0.10 21.79
C LEU A 418 14.45 -1.30 20.92
N PRO A 419 13.51 -2.09 20.39
CA PRO A 419 13.85 -3.27 19.60
C PRO A 419 14.24 -2.87 18.18
N ALA A 420 15.14 -3.60 17.53
CA ALA A 420 15.55 -3.32 16.15
C ALA A 420 14.37 -3.41 15.17
N VAL A 421 13.42 -4.30 15.46
CA VAL A 421 12.13 -4.48 14.77
C VAL A 421 11.06 -4.59 15.85
N TRP A 422 9.82 -4.16 15.60
CA TRP A 422 8.71 -4.24 16.56
C TRP A 422 8.22 -5.68 16.81
N ASP A 423 9.12 -6.56 17.24
CA ASP A 423 8.91 -7.96 17.56
C ASP A 423 9.65 -8.27 18.86
N ILE A 424 9.04 -9.03 19.79
CA ILE A 424 9.69 -9.34 21.08
C ILE A 424 10.90 -10.26 20.93
N ALA A 425 11.00 -10.98 19.81
CA ALA A 425 12.18 -11.76 19.42
C ALA A 425 13.35 -10.87 18.97
N SER A 426 13.08 -9.64 18.57
CA SER A 426 14.10 -8.72 18.06
C SER A 426 14.99 -8.21 19.21
N PRO A 427 16.32 -8.18 19.03
CA PRO A 427 17.23 -7.59 20.01
C PRO A 427 16.97 -6.10 20.18
N SER A 428 17.28 -5.57 21.36
CA SER A 428 17.28 -4.13 21.56
C SER A 428 18.47 -3.47 20.86
N LEU A 429 18.39 -2.17 20.59
CA LEU A 429 19.47 -1.44 19.96
C LEU A 429 20.75 -1.47 20.81
N ALA A 430 20.65 -1.47 22.14
CA ALA A 430 21.82 -1.62 23.01
C ALA A 430 22.46 -3.01 22.91
N GLU A 431 21.71 -4.06 22.55
CA GLU A 431 22.28 -5.38 22.28
C GLU A 431 23.03 -5.44 20.93
N LEU A 432 22.80 -4.47 20.03
CA LEU A 432 23.40 -4.42 18.69
C LEU A 432 24.49 -3.36 18.53
N LEU A 433 24.58 -2.39 19.45
CA LEU A 433 25.51 -1.27 19.38
C LEU A 433 26.58 -1.41 20.47
N ASP A 434 27.83 -1.57 20.05
CA ASP A 434 28.96 -1.84 20.97
C ASP A 434 29.32 -0.67 21.90
N ASP A 435 28.95 0.56 21.53
CA ASP A 435 29.23 1.78 22.32
C ASP A 435 28.11 2.80 22.10
N VAL A 436 27.43 3.21 23.18
CA VAL A 436 26.48 4.32 23.14
C VAL A 436 26.92 5.34 24.17
N GLU A 437 27.41 6.48 23.68
CA GLU A 437 27.58 7.66 24.52
C GLU A 437 26.20 8.10 25.02
N GLN A 438 26.00 8.06 26.33
CA GLN A 438 24.81 8.65 26.95
C GLN A 438 25.00 10.16 26.92
N GLU A 439 24.38 10.84 25.96
CA GLU A 439 24.26 12.29 26.04
C GLU A 439 23.33 12.64 27.21
N GLU A 440 23.86 13.36 28.19
CA GLU A 440 23.07 14.00 29.23
C GLU A 440 22.70 15.41 28.77
N GLU A 441 21.43 15.64 28.44
CA GLU A 441 20.74 16.90 28.76
C GLU A 441 19.24 16.80 28.50
N GLY A 442 18.44 17.24 29.48
CA GLY A 442 16.99 17.37 29.32
C GLY A 442 16.67 18.59 28.46
N GLU A 443 16.68 18.42 27.14
CA GLU A 443 16.25 19.48 26.22
C GLU A 443 14.82 19.94 26.57
N PRO A 444 14.52 21.25 26.52
CA PRO A 444 13.18 21.74 26.79
C PRO A 444 12.18 21.21 25.76
N LEU A 445 10.95 20.94 26.21
CA LEU A 445 9.86 20.54 25.32
C LEU A 445 9.58 21.64 24.30
N PRO A 446 9.23 21.27 23.04
CA PRO A 446 8.95 22.23 22.00
C PRO A 446 7.73 23.10 22.34
N THR A 447 7.86 24.40 22.11
CA THR A 447 6.76 25.36 22.34
C THR A 447 5.75 25.38 21.20
N SER A 448 6.18 25.07 19.96
CA SER A 448 5.28 25.02 18.82
C SER A 448 4.45 23.74 18.81
N GLU A 449 3.16 23.87 18.48
CA GLU A 449 2.25 22.73 18.47
C GLU A 449 2.64 21.67 17.44
N ALA A 450 3.10 22.07 16.26
CA ALA A 450 3.53 21.13 15.22
C ALA A 450 4.74 20.29 15.66
N ALA A 451 5.74 20.90 16.30
CA ALA A 451 6.89 20.17 16.83
C ALA A 451 6.51 19.30 18.04
N ALA A 452 5.59 19.76 18.89
CA ALA A 452 5.07 18.94 20.00
C ALA A 452 4.31 17.71 19.49
N VAL A 453 3.50 17.83 18.43
CA VAL A 453 2.80 16.69 17.81
C VAL A 453 3.80 15.71 17.20
N GLY A 454 4.85 16.22 16.54
CA GLY A 454 5.95 15.40 16.04
C GLY A 454 6.64 14.63 17.16
N LEU A 455 7.11 15.32 18.19
CA LEU A 455 7.80 14.71 19.33
C LEU A 455 6.91 13.71 20.08
N LEU A 456 5.62 14.01 20.26
CA LEU A 456 4.69 13.10 20.92
C LEU A 456 4.58 11.78 20.16
N GLY A 457 4.56 11.85 18.83
CA GLY A 457 4.54 10.67 17.97
C GLY A 457 5.88 9.94 17.87
N GLU A 458 6.96 10.42 18.47
CA GLU A 458 8.24 9.72 18.58
C GLU A 458 8.45 9.15 20.00
N TRP A 459 7.89 9.81 21.02
CA TRP A 459 7.98 9.38 22.42
C TRP A 459 6.91 8.36 22.82
N ASP A 460 5.80 8.26 22.10
CA ASP A 460 4.84 7.17 22.28
C ASP A 460 5.49 5.80 22.00
N ASP A 461 6.41 5.73 21.05
CA ASP A 461 7.25 4.54 20.79
C ASP A 461 8.13 4.15 21.98
N HIS A 462 8.68 5.12 22.73
CA HIS A 462 9.45 4.81 23.94
C HIS A 462 8.59 4.11 24.99
N LEU A 463 7.34 4.58 25.16
CA LEU A 463 6.39 3.95 26.06
C LEU A 463 6.03 2.55 25.56
N PHE A 464 5.83 2.38 24.25
CA PHE A 464 5.52 1.09 23.64
C PHE A 464 6.67 0.08 23.82
N ALA A 465 7.92 0.51 23.60
CA ALA A 465 9.12 -0.30 23.82
C ALA A 465 9.25 -0.74 25.29
N CYS A 466 9.02 0.18 26.25
CA CYS A 466 8.96 -0.15 27.66
C CYS A 466 7.84 -1.16 27.99
N GLY A 467 6.71 -1.11 27.29
CA GLY A 467 5.62 -2.09 27.46
C GLY A 467 5.94 -3.48 26.88
N LEU A 468 6.75 -3.56 25.82
CA LEU A 468 7.18 -4.83 25.22
C LEU A 468 8.35 -5.49 25.96
N ALA A 469 9.23 -4.69 26.58
CA ALA A 469 10.42 -5.19 27.25
C ALA A 469 10.17 -6.29 28.32
N PRO A 470 9.11 -6.25 29.16
CA PRO A 470 8.79 -7.34 30.08
C PRO A 470 8.52 -8.66 29.36
N LEU A 471 7.81 -8.62 28.22
CA LEU A 471 7.50 -9.81 27.43
C LEU A 471 8.77 -10.40 26.81
N ARG A 472 9.68 -9.57 26.28
CA ARG A 472 10.99 -10.06 25.81
C ARG A 472 11.80 -10.67 26.96
N ALA A 473 11.89 -9.99 28.10
CA ALA A 473 12.62 -10.48 29.27
C ALA A 473 12.08 -11.82 29.77
N LEU A 474 10.76 -12.00 29.72
CA LEU A 474 10.10 -13.27 30.05
C LEU A 474 10.53 -14.42 29.14
N TRP A 475 10.53 -14.22 27.81
CA TRP A 475 10.92 -15.29 26.89
C TRP A 475 12.38 -15.69 27.08
N ARG A 476 13.28 -14.73 27.34
CA ARG A 476 14.69 -15.03 27.68
C ARG A 476 14.83 -15.72 29.03
N TYR A 477 13.99 -15.37 30.01
CA TYR A 477 13.90 -16.10 31.27
C TYR A 477 13.45 -17.55 31.04
N ALA A 478 12.43 -17.76 30.21
CA ALA A 478 11.94 -19.08 29.83
C ALA A 478 13.02 -19.90 29.11
N ALA A 479 13.80 -19.30 28.21
CA ALA A 479 14.93 -19.96 27.54
C ALA A 479 15.89 -20.60 28.55
N ARG A 480 16.37 -19.81 29.52
CA ARG A 480 17.29 -20.31 30.56
C ARG A 480 16.64 -21.37 31.46
N ARG A 481 15.37 -21.16 31.81
CA ARG A 481 14.64 -22.05 32.73
C ARG A 481 14.30 -23.40 32.11
N LEU A 482 14.02 -23.43 30.80
CA LEU A 482 13.63 -24.62 30.06
C LEU A 482 14.81 -25.25 29.29
N ASP A 483 16.02 -24.70 29.41
CA ASP A 483 17.22 -25.10 28.66
C ASP A 483 17.01 -25.09 27.12
N ILE A 484 16.35 -24.04 26.64
CA ILE A 484 16.11 -23.79 25.20
C ILE A 484 17.03 -22.63 24.77
N ASP A 485 17.59 -22.73 23.57
CA ASP A 485 18.39 -21.64 22.98
C ASP A 485 17.63 -20.29 22.98
N ASP A 486 18.34 -19.21 23.33
CA ASP A 486 17.78 -17.86 23.53
C ASP A 486 17.10 -17.31 22.27
N ALA A 487 17.59 -17.64 21.07
CA ALA A 487 16.95 -17.23 19.82
C ALA A 487 15.74 -18.11 19.48
N ARG A 488 15.80 -19.41 19.80
CA ARG A 488 14.76 -20.38 19.46
C ARG A 488 13.55 -20.34 20.39
N VAL A 489 13.68 -19.86 21.62
CA VAL A 489 12.54 -19.74 22.56
C VAL A 489 11.40 -18.88 21.98
N PHE A 490 11.72 -17.89 21.14
CA PHE A 490 10.73 -17.02 20.51
C PHE A 490 9.91 -17.71 19.40
N LEU A 491 10.27 -18.95 19.06
CA LEU A 491 9.44 -19.80 18.22
C LEU A 491 8.29 -20.44 18.99
N LEU A 492 8.26 -20.33 20.32
CA LEU A 492 7.19 -20.82 21.19
C LEU A 492 6.22 -19.71 21.58
N ASP A 493 4.95 -20.07 21.70
CA ASP A 493 3.91 -19.18 22.18
C ASP A 493 3.82 -19.16 23.72
N GLY A 494 3.11 -18.19 24.29
CA GLY A 494 3.07 -18.03 25.75
C GLY A 494 2.39 -19.20 26.49
N ALA A 495 1.43 -19.89 25.85
CA ALA A 495 0.77 -21.04 26.45
C ALA A 495 1.69 -22.27 26.46
N GLU A 496 2.48 -22.43 25.39
CA GLU A 496 3.49 -23.49 25.26
C GLU A 496 4.61 -23.34 26.29
N LEU A 497 5.12 -22.14 26.53
CA LEU A 497 6.12 -21.89 27.58
C LEU A 497 5.60 -22.32 28.96
N VAL A 498 4.34 -21.99 29.25
CA VAL A 498 3.70 -22.36 30.51
C VAL A 498 3.45 -23.87 30.61
N ALA A 499 3.12 -24.52 29.49
CA ALA A 499 2.93 -25.97 29.45
C ALA A 499 4.25 -26.70 29.71
N LEU A 500 5.35 -26.27 29.05
CA LEU A 500 6.69 -26.83 29.25
C LEU A 500 7.25 -26.62 30.66
N ASP A 501 6.94 -25.48 31.30
CA ASP A 501 7.31 -25.23 32.70
C ASP A 501 6.59 -26.17 33.67
N ALA A 502 5.35 -26.54 33.35
CA ALA A 502 4.56 -27.46 34.17
C ALA A 502 4.91 -28.94 33.90
N ASP A 503 5.21 -29.27 32.64
CA ASP A 503 5.57 -30.59 32.17
C ASP A 503 6.58 -30.47 30.99
N PRO A 504 7.85 -30.85 31.18
CA PRO A 504 8.86 -30.80 30.13
C PRO A 504 8.50 -31.61 28.86
N LEU A 505 7.55 -32.54 28.95
CA LEU A 505 7.07 -33.36 27.83
C LEU A 505 5.77 -32.84 27.21
N ALA A 506 5.30 -31.65 27.59
CA ALA A 506 4.02 -31.10 27.10
C ALA A 506 3.96 -30.94 25.58
N LEU A 507 5.11 -30.78 24.91
CA LEU A 507 5.24 -30.71 23.45
C LEU A 507 5.92 -31.95 22.85
N GLY A 508 5.96 -33.04 23.61
CA GLY A 508 6.67 -34.26 23.24
C GLY A 508 8.05 -34.37 23.89
N ASP A 509 8.79 -35.39 23.49
CA ASP A 509 10.19 -35.54 23.89
C ASP A 509 11.09 -34.46 23.26
N GLY A 510 12.37 -34.45 23.62
CA GLY A 510 13.33 -33.47 23.08
C GLY A 510 13.42 -33.51 21.56
N ASP A 511 13.31 -34.68 20.93
CA ASP A 511 13.36 -34.82 19.48
C ASP A 511 12.09 -34.28 18.81
N GLU A 512 10.92 -34.44 19.45
CA GLU A 512 9.65 -33.87 19.02
C GLU A 512 9.65 -32.34 19.10
N LEU A 513 10.13 -31.77 20.21
CA LEU A 513 10.30 -30.32 20.37
C LEU A 513 11.25 -29.76 19.30
N GLU A 514 12.39 -30.41 19.07
CA GLU A 514 13.36 -29.99 18.06
C GLU A 514 12.77 -30.00 16.64
N ARG A 515 12.00 -31.05 16.30
CA ARG A 515 11.29 -31.11 15.01
C ARG A 515 10.27 -29.99 14.87
N GLU A 516 9.53 -29.68 15.92
CA GLU A 516 8.53 -28.60 15.89
C GLU A 516 9.19 -27.22 15.73
N LEU A 517 10.28 -26.95 16.46
CA LEU A 517 11.04 -25.71 16.32
C LEU A 517 11.63 -25.58 14.91
N ALA A 518 12.20 -26.65 14.34
CA ALA A 518 12.70 -26.65 12.97
C ALA A 518 11.59 -26.39 11.93
N ARG A 519 10.41 -26.99 12.14
CA ARG A 519 9.22 -26.74 11.30
C ARG A 519 8.80 -25.27 11.34
N ARG A 520 8.85 -24.61 12.51
CA ARG A 520 8.51 -23.18 12.65
C ARG A 520 9.53 -22.26 12.01
N ILE A 521 10.82 -22.60 12.06
CA ILE A 521 11.86 -21.87 11.31
C ILE A 521 11.56 -21.95 9.81
N ALA A 522 11.33 -23.15 9.28
CA ALA A 522 11.00 -23.32 7.86
C ALA A 522 9.71 -22.58 7.46
N LEU A 523 8.70 -22.56 8.34
CA LEU A 523 7.48 -21.79 8.12
C LEU A 523 7.77 -20.29 8.04
N LEU A 524 8.53 -19.74 8.98
CA LEU A 524 8.91 -18.32 8.98
C LEU A 524 9.68 -17.94 7.71
N GLU A 525 10.64 -18.75 7.28
CA GLU A 525 11.34 -18.51 6.01
C GLU A 525 10.37 -18.51 4.83
N SER A 526 9.44 -19.47 4.78
CA SER A 526 8.43 -19.49 3.71
C SER A 526 7.48 -18.28 3.73
N GLN A 527 7.18 -17.75 4.93
CA GLN A 527 6.33 -16.57 5.10
C GLN A 527 7.04 -15.28 4.66
N ARG A 528 8.37 -15.22 4.77
CA ARG A 528 9.19 -14.07 4.32
C ARG A 528 9.19 -13.91 2.81
N GLU A 529 9.03 -15.00 2.07
CA GLU A 529 8.92 -15.00 0.61
C GLU A 529 7.53 -14.55 0.11
N LEU A 530 6.57 -14.37 1.02
CA LEU A 530 5.24 -13.89 0.65
C LEU A 530 5.25 -12.39 0.36
N ASP A 531 4.39 -11.99 -0.57
CA ASP A 531 4.12 -10.58 -0.90
C ASP A 531 2.71 -10.26 -0.37
N PRO A 532 2.59 -9.70 0.85
CA PRO A 532 1.30 -9.46 1.49
C PRO A 532 0.59 -8.25 0.84
N PRO A 533 -0.72 -8.32 0.56
CA PRO A 533 -1.46 -7.17 0.07
C PRO A 533 -1.55 -6.08 1.13
N SER A 534 -1.37 -4.82 0.70
CA SER A 534 -1.43 -3.66 1.60
C SER A 534 -2.80 -3.49 2.28
N ARG A 535 -3.86 -3.99 1.65
CA ARG A 535 -5.22 -4.02 2.19
C ARG A 535 -5.96 -5.26 1.74
N ILE A 536 -6.79 -5.80 2.64
CA ILE A 536 -7.72 -6.87 2.33
C ILE A 536 -9.13 -6.37 2.69
N ILE A 537 -10.06 -6.47 1.75
CA ILE A 537 -11.47 -6.14 1.98
C ILE A 537 -12.31 -7.37 1.73
N ALA A 538 -12.97 -7.84 2.78
CA ALA A 538 -13.88 -8.97 2.79
C ALA A 538 -13.30 -10.22 2.12
N GLY A 539 -12.03 -10.52 2.42
CA GLY A 539 -11.34 -11.71 1.91
C GLY A 539 -10.58 -11.51 0.61
N GLN A 540 -10.53 -10.30 0.03
CA GLN A 540 -9.84 -10.04 -1.25
C GLN A 540 -8.82 -8.91 -1.15
N PRO A 541 -7.73 -8.96 -1.92
CA PRO A 541 -6.73 -7.93 -1.90
C PRO A 541 -7.26 -6.69 -2.61
N LEU A 542 -6.96 -5.51 -2.07
CA LEU A 542 -7.04 -4.31 -2.90
C LEU A 542 -5.81 -4.24 -3.80
N PRO A 543 -5.97 -3.82 -5.06
CA PRO A 543 -4.84 -3.47 -5.91
C PRO A 543 -3.95 -2.43 -5.22
N HIS A 544 -2.64 -2.46 -5.47
CA HIS A 544 -1.75 -1.40 -4.98
C HIS A 544 -2.23 -0.05 -5.52
N PRO A 545 -2.32 1.00 -4.68
CA PRO A 545 -2.74 2.32 -5.14
C PRO A 545 -1.80 2.81 -6.25
N CYS A 546 -2.40 3.44 -7.26
CA CYS A 546 -1.74 3.95 -8.45
C CYS A 546 -0.59 4.92 -8.12
N GLY A 547 0.64 4.39 -8.14
CA GLY A 547 1.89 5.16 -8.15
C GLY A 547 2.94 4.60 -9.11
N GLY A 548 2.76 3.36 -9.60
CA GLY A 548 3.77 2.65 -10.37
C GLY A 548 4.89 2.12 -9.46
N ARG A 549 5.45 0.95 -9.81
CA ARG A 549 6.65 0.43 -9.14
C ARG A 549 7.77 1.47 -9.20
N LEU A 550 8.61 1.49 -8.17
CA LEU A 550 9.76 2.38 -8.04
C LEU A 550 9.40 3.88 -8.03
N ARG A 551 8.17 4.23 -7.65
CA ARG A 551 7.79 5.61 -7.34
C ARG A 551 7.35 5.74 -5.90
N GLY A 552 7.63 6.88 -5.30
CA GLY A 552 7.31 7.13 -3.89
C GLY A 552 7.25 8.62 -3.58
N LEU A 553 6.99 8.94 -2.32
CA LEU A 553 7.09 10.30 -1.82
C LEU A 553 8.55 10.74 -1.78
N ALA A 554 8.88 11.74 -2.59
CA ALA A 554 10.20 12.32 -2.64
C ALA A 554 10.49 13.30 -1.51
N ILE A 555 11.68 13.18 -0.92
CA ILE A 555 12.21 14.06 0.13
C ILE A 555 13.67 14.36 -0.21
N GLY A 556 14.10 15.60 -0.01
CA GLY A 556 15.49 16.01 -0.22
C GLY A 556 15.90 16.16 -1.69
N GLY A 557 17.21 16.13 -1.93
CA GLY A 557 17.83 16.26 -3.25
C GLY A 557 17.80 14.96 -4.04
N SER A 558 18.13 15.03 -5.34
CA SER A 558 18.39 13.80 -6.10
C SER A 558 19.73 13.20 -5.70
N PHE A 559 19.84 11.87 -5.78
CA PHE A 559 21.01 11.13 -5.32
C PHE A 559 21.33 9.96 -6.26
N ASP A 560 22.60 9.79 -6.60
CA ASP A 560 23.08 8.68 -7.44
C ASP A 560 23.98 7.76 -6.62
N GLY A 561 23.73 6.46 -6.65
CA GLY A 561 24.52 5.49 -5.89
C GLY A 561 24.19 4.04 -6.24
N PRO A 562 25.01 3.07 -5.81
CA PRO A 562 24.63 1.67 -5.84
C PRO A 562 23.53 1.39 -4.82
N ILE A 563 22.63 0.47 -5.14
CA ILE A 563 21.67 -0.09 -4.19
C ILE A 563 22.42 -0.88 -3.11
N ALA A 564 22.06 -0.65 -1.84
CA ALA A 564 22.39 -1.51 -0.73
C ALA A 564 21.10 -1.96 -0.03
N GLN A 565 20.78 -3.25 -0.09
CA GLN A 565 19.54 -3.83 0.39
C GLN A 565 19.70 -4.39 1.78
N ARG A 566 18.80 -4.04 2.68
CA ARG A 566 18.74 -4.61 4.02
C ARG A 566 17.32 -5.06 4.31
N ARG A 567 17.20 -6.22 4.96
CA ARG A 567 15.88 -6.79 5.30
C ARG A 567 15.21 -6.01 6.41
N ASP A 568 16.00 -5.55 7.37
CA ASP A 568 15.55 -4.80 8.53
C ASP A 568 16.73 -4.03 9.16
N LEU A 569 16.46 -3.40 10.31
CA LEU A 569 17.45 -2.61 11.04
C LEU A 569 18.58 -3.48 11.63
N ARG A 570 18.30 -4.74 12.00
CA ARG A 570 19.32 -5.66 12.52
C ARG A 570 20.31 -6.00 11.40
N ASP A 571 19.81 -6.30 10.21
CA ASP A 571 20.59 -6.57 9.00
C ASP A 571 21.45 -5.36 8.63
N LEU A 572 20.88 -4.14 8.70
CA LEU A 572 21.60 -2.89 8.46
C LEU A 572 22.76 -2.66 9.43
N LEU A 573 22.57 -2.93 10.73
CA LEU A 573 23.61 -2.75 11.74
C LEU A 573 24.70 -3.83 11.65
N ALA A 574 24.33 -5.06 11.28
CA ALA A 574 25.28 -6.16 11.12
C ALA A 574 26.15 -6.04 9.86
N ASP A 575 25.61 -5.49 8.77
CA ASP A 575 26.33 -5.26 7.52
C ASP A 575 26.08 -3.82 7.02
N PRO A 576 26.76 -2.80 7.55
CA PRO A 576 26.55 -1.42 7.12
C PRO A 576 26.92 -1.21 5.64
N PRO A 577 26.13 -0.42 4.87
CA PRO A 577 26.44 -0.15 3.48
C PRO A 577 27.66 0.78 3.33
N GLU A 578 28.33 0.69 2.18
CA GLU A 578 29.39 1.63 1.83
C GLU A 578 28.87 3.07 1.71
N ALA A 579 29.73 4.04 2.01
CA ALA A 579 29.40 5.45 1.86
C ALA A 579 29.00 5.78 0.41
N GLY A 580 27.91 6.51 0.24
CA GLY A 580 27.39 6.86 -1.08
C GLY A 580 26.41 5.85 -1.68
N ALA A 581 26.06 4.78 -0.96
CA ALA A 581 24.98 3.87 -1.36
C ALA A 581 23.58 4.46 -1.14
N VAL A 582 22.61 3.95 -1.90
CA VAL A 582 21.17 4.14 -1.67
C VAL A 582 20.66 2.95 -0.88
N LEU A 583 20.33 3.16 0.39
CA LEU A 583 19.77 2.12 1.25
C LEU A 583 18.35 1.77 0.79
N CYS A 584 18.09 0.51 0.46
CA CYS A 584 16.76 -0.02 0.24
C CYS A 584 16.38 -0.94 1.39
N ILE A 585 15.32 -0.59 2.11
CA ILE A 585 14.84 -1.31 3.28
C ILE A 585 13.31 -1.30 3.30
N PRO A 586 12.60 -2.35 3.74
CA PRO A 586 11.14 -2.39 3.68
C PRO A 586 10.44 -1.19 4.34
N ALA A 587 10.85 -0.81 5.54
CA ALA A 587 10.33 0.36 6.25
C ALA A 587 11.42 0.95 7.16
N LEU A 588 11.23 2.21 7.53
CA LEU A 588 12.00 2.85 8.58
C LEU A 588 11.07 3.10 9.77
N THR A 589 11.24 2.26 10.80
CA THR A 589 10.60 2.41 12.10
C THR A 589 11.33 3.48 12.91
N ALA A 590 10.70 4.02 13.95
CA ALA A 590 11.19 5.19 14.68
C ALA A 590 12.62 5.02 15.26
N GLN A 591 12.95 3.81 15.70
CA GLN A 591 14.28 3.45 16.21
C GLN A 591 15.40 3.53 15.14
N ALA A 592 15.05 3.52 13.85
CA ALA A 592 16.03 3.57 12.77
C ALA A 592 16.81 4.89 12.71
N ALA A 593 16.27 5.98 13.27
CA ALA A 593 16.94 7.29 13.29
C ALA A 593 18.38 7.20 13.83
N VAL A 594 18.57 6.45 14.92
CA VAL A 594 19.88 6.26 15.58
C VAL A 594 20.87 5.58 14.64
N ALA A 595 20.45 4.50 13.96
CA ALA A 595 21.30 3.77 13.04
C ALA A 595 21.62 4.60 11.78
N LEU A 596 20.63 5.28 11.20
CA LEU A 596 20.82 6.10 10.00
C LEU A 596 21.83 7.23 10.26
N ALA A 597 21.70 7.92 11.39
CA ALA A 597 22.60 8.98 11.79
C ALA A 597 24.02 8.45 12.06
N ARG A 598 24.14 7.37 12.85
CA ARG A 598 25.43 6.76 13.20
C ARG A 598 26.19 6.23 11.99
N LEU A 599 25.49 5.59 11.05
CA LEU A 599 26.08 5.02 9.83
C LEU A 599 26.31 6.07 8.74
N GLY A 600 25.89 7.33 8.94
CA GLY A 600 26.07 8.39 7.96
C GLY A 600 25.31 8.13 6.64
N ILE A 601 24.15 7.47 6.72
CA ILE A 601 23.32 7.20 5.54
C ILE A 601 22.87 8.53 4.93
N GLN A 602 22.99 8.67 3.61
CA GLN A 602 22.65 9.90 2.88
C GLN A 602 21.39 9.76 2.01
N ALA A 603 21.08 8.53 1.59
CA ALA A 603 19.95 8.24 0.74
C ALA A 603 19.23 6.93 1.13
N VAL A 604 17.90 6.96 1.12
CA VAL A 604 17.07 5.81 1.51
C VAL A 604 15.79 5.68 0.67
N CYS A 605 15.45 4.46 0.29
CA CYS A 605 14.19 4.09 -0.33
C CYS A 605 13.49 3.06 0.55
N THR A 606 12.20 3.28 0.83
CA THR A 606 11.40 2.32 1.60
C THR A 606 10.24 1.75 0.79
N GLU A 607 9.92 0.46 0.95
CA GLU A 607 8.73 -0.16 0.35
C GLU A 607 7.45 0.45 0.91
N TYR A 608 7.43 0.63 2.23
CA TYR A 608 6.27 1.06 3.00
C TYR A 608 6.51 2.43 3.63
N GLY A 609 5.40 3.15 3.85
CA GLY A 609 5.38 4.46 4.47
C GLY A 609 4.60 5.49 3.65
N GLY A 610 4.28 6.61 4.30
CA GLY A 610 3.58 7.74 3.70
C GLY A 610 4.17 9.08 4.13
N ALA A 611 3.50 10.18 3.79
CA ALA A 611 4.01 11.52 4.04
C ALA A 611 4.18 11.92 5.50
N LEU A 612 3.47 11.22 6.39
CA LEU A 612 3.49 11.41 7.83
C LEU A 612 4.07 10.19 8.57
N ALA A 613 4.67 9.24 7.84
CA ALA A 613 5.33 8.08 8.43
C ALA A 613 6.66 8.49 9.09
N HIS A 614 7.14 7.70 10.04
CA HIS A 614 8.43 7.94 10.70
C HIS A 614 9.56 8.10 9.67
N GLY A 615 9.63 7.21 8.67
CA GLY A 615 10.62 7.30 7.58
C GLY A 615 10.64 8.67 6.88
N ALA A 616 9.48 9.28 6.66
CA ALA A 616 9.39 10.59 6.03
C ALA A 616 9.79 11.74 6.95
N LEU A 617 9.50 11.62 8.26
CA LEU A 617 9.91 12.60 9.26
C LEU A 617 11.43 12.54 9.46
N MET A 618 11.97 11.35 9.74
CA MET A 618 13.41 11.10 9.87
C MET A 618 14.19 11.58 8.66
N ALA A 619 13.74 11.27 7.43
CA ALA A 619 14.43 11.72 6.22
C ALA A 619 14.52 13.25 6.12
N ARG A 620 13.47 13.98 6.52
CA ARG A 620 13.49 15.44 6.53
C ARG A 620 14.44 15.99 7.59
N GLU A 621 14.39 15.45 8.79
CA GLU A 621 15.16 15.94 9.93
C GLU A 621 16.66 15.63 9.80
N LEU A 622 17.01 14.42 9.34
CA LEU A 622 18.39 13.99 9.10
C LEU A 622 18.96 14.52 7.77
N GLY A 623 18.15 15.24 6.97
CA GLY A 623 18.58 15.82 5.69
C GLY A 623 18.87 14.77 4.61
N LEU A 624 18.18 13.62 4.65
CA LEU A 624 18.34 12.53 3.69
C LEU A 624 17.67 12.83 2.35
N SER A 625 18.21 12.22 1.29
CA SER A 625 17.49 12.06 0.03
C SER A 625 16.66 10.79 0.09
N ALA A 626 15.33 10.87 -0.07
CA ALA A 626 14.49 9.70 0.14
C ALA A 626 13.32 9.54 -0.83
N LEU A 627 12.94 8.28 -1.07
CA LEU A 627 11.66 7.89 -1.65
C LEU A 627 10.93 6.96 -0.69
N ILE A 628 9.87 7.46 -0.06
CA ILE A 628 9.06 6.72 0.91
C ILE A 628 7.86 6.08 0.21
N GLY A 629 7.57 4.81 0.48
CA GLY A 629 6.53 4.08 -0.23
C GLY A 629 6.90 3.73 -1.68
N CYS A 630 8.20 3.62 -1.95
CA CYS A 630 8.81 3.25 -3.22
C CYS A 630 8.68 1.74 -3.48
N HIS A 631 7.47 1.29 -3.84
CA HIS A 631 7.19 -0.14 -3.95
C HIS A 631 8.07 -0.84 -5.02
N GLY A 632 8.70 -1.94 -4.65
CA GLY A 632 9.63 -2.73 -5.47
C GLY A 632 11.10 -2.33 -5.33
N CYS A 633 11.46 -1.33 -4.53
CA CYS A 633 12.86 -0.92 -4.34
C CYS A 633 13.72 -2.01 -3.69
N THR A 634 13.15 -2.84 -2.81
CA THR A 634 13.81 -4.00 -2.18
C THR A 634 13.91 -5.21 -3.11
N ARG A 635 13.38 -5.13 -4.33
CA ARG A 635 13.51 -6.17 -5.37
C ARG A 635 14.56 -5.85 -6.42
N LEU A 636 15.21 -4.69 -6.34
CA LEU A 636 16.37 -4.39 -7.18
C LEU A 636 17.52 -5.33 -6.81
N ALA A 637 18.54 -5.49 -7.65
CA ALA A 637 19.70 -6.29 -7.24
C ALA A 637 20.68 -5.42 -6.43
N GLU A 638 21.32 -6.00 -5.40
CA GLU A 638 22.45 -5.38 -4.67
C GLU A 638 23.49 -4.85 -5.67
N GLY A 639 24.02 -3.65 -5.42
CA GLY A 639 25.04 -3.02 -6.27
C GLY A 639 24.50 -2.40 -7.57
N THR A 640 23.22 -2.57 -7.91
CA THR A 640 22.61 -1.90 -9.08
C THR A 640 22.79 -0.39 -8.94
N ARG A 641 23.39 0.27 -9.93
CA ARG A 641 23.49 1.73 -9.92
C ARG A 641 22.13 2.34 -10.22
N VAL A 642 21.70 3.25 -9.37
CA VAL A 642 20.41 3.93 -9.48
C VAL A 642 20.56 5.43 -9.31
N ARG A 643 19.58 6.15 -9.84
CA ARG A 643 19.27 7.53 -9.52
C ARG A 643 17.95 7.58 -8.76
N LEU A 644 18.01 8.12 -7.54
CA LEU A 644 16.87 8.57 -6.77
C LEU A 644 16.50 9.98 -7.28
N ASP A 645 15.51 10.06 -8.17
CA ASP A 645 15.05 11.31 -8.78
C ASP A 645 13.87 11.86 -7.96
N THR A 646 14.16 12.81 -7.07
CA THR A 646 13.14 13.43 -6.21
C THR A 646 12.19 14.35 -6.98
N ARG A 647 12.60 14.86 -8.15
CA ARG A 647 11.74 15.70 -8.99
C ARG A 647 10.69 14.86 -9.71
N ALA A 648 11.11 13.74 -10.30
CA ALA A 648 10.22 12.80 -10.97
C ALA A 648 9.60 11.77 -10.01
N ARG A 649 9.97 11.81 -8.72
CA ARG A 649 9.46 10.95 -7.65
C ARG A 649 9.65 9.47 -7.95
N ARG A 650 10.81 9.11 -8.49
CA ARG A 650 11.09 7.76 -8.99
C ARG A 650 12.53 7.32 -8.73
N LEU A 651 12.70 6.02 -8.57
CA LEU A 651 13.99 5.34 -8.54
C LEU A 651 14.25 4.75 -9.93
N VAL A 652 15.36 5.10 -10.56
CA VAL A 652 15.68 4.71 -11.95
C VAL A 652 17.03 4.02 -11.97
N ALA A 653 17.11 2.83 -12.55
CA ALA A 653 18.39 2.19 -12.83
C ALA A 653 19.18 3.03 -13.84
N ILE A 654 20.47 3.26 -13.57
CA ILE A 654 21.40 4.00 -14.44
C ILE A 654 22.54 3.07 -14.81
N GLY A 655 22.57 2.62 -16.06
CA GLY A 655 23.54 1.63 -16.56
C GLY A 655 23.37 1.40 -18.03
#